data_AF-A0A438MLJ5-F1
#
_entry.id   AF-A0A438MLJ5-F1
#
_cell.length_a   1.000
_cell.length_b   1.000
_cell.length_c   1.000
_cell.angle_alpha   90.00
_cell.angle_beta   90.00
_cell.angle_gamma   90.00
#
_symmetry.space_group_name_H-M   'P 1'
#
loop_
_entity.id
_entity.type
_entity.pdbx_description
1 polymer ?
#
loop_
_entity_poly.entity_id
_entity_poly.type
_entity_poly.pdbx_seq_one_letter_code
_entity_poly.pdbx_strand_id
1 'polypeptide(L)'
;MRLVGDDQKFDRLLDAARAYWAGSRSFRAGGDQCVVTEALHQDIRVVVRNLLMANALCDLLSARLVVLTGTDQEWSKALWEQYDIERARQLAEAFGAAEVVNVHDLVDRHLAGEGESAAPEGLDAVERATLVRLARVPRLPETEDQRYRARRARTRAFSAVYERLFADLPAAALVTSHVDYDQWGLAVDAAMRREIPVVHVQSTGCMKAYALFPERRKGLRTFREELTGLIAEHFHDHVWPHRSAIKANAELVASRAKGNLGRPSWWRAGGTSQFELQSETERRQLRRLGCQRFGLDPDRPVFAVFNHAISDALGTNREVFDDLAQWFEETADFAARQDSVNWLFLDHPSQALYDTTGHFDAVTARHAGRRHMAFMPSLALSKNMLWSMTDLGVTVRGSVSNELPAFGIPVIQAGWSEWSGCGLSYVAEDRDDYWRLLGEAIALHAKGASMVTEAQRERARLWLWLYRSGADVPSPLLPHWEMGEGDTYAHALTIAMRHVERDGDPFHCAVRRMWERREPVLTRLDFRHTTGIDRALGTPVRAVTHAPPAMRTATGFDTAVAPVQVPAEISSGQAAELQAADHFRRGVQIVGRFERSGLVGLKVAEAGHAVRVNVTLSVDDLSAQGWHLQQETGVDDKALPRLIQVRAQGRLRQCLLLESGGGMKRGTVVFDLMPDELPADGLLCIEVLDVTEGSGVPETLRGAVAGSVMDDGVAGLRIDRVRLQEIPDDGVSDPAPATLDASRCERASLISSGGLVNLKGRGSHSLSTGMFVVNPVPQGVFGSGGDLTIRLVQKTGTSACREPRTWPRRMAWHRGRRERRTAGAPNVGQVLSIHSGDEVPVAHSKAGDSTELRLRAPAESPLLVTVAPAQGVQPTLISTDWYP
;
A
#
# COMPACT_ATOMS: atom_id res chain seq x y z
N MET A 1 7.58 -22.96 -15.34
CA MET A 1 6.57 -21.90 -15.53
C MET A 1 5.58 -22.02 -14.40
N ARG A 2 5.57 -21.05 -13.47
CA ARG A 2 4.68 -21.07 -12.30
C ARG A 2 3.21 -20.97 -12.77
N LEU A 3 2.30 -21.64 -12.05
CA LEU A 3 0.84 -21.41 -12.03
C LEU A 3 -0.03 -21.84 -13.23
N VAL A 4 0.51 -22.35 -14.34
CA VAL A 4 -0.32 -23.11 -15.30
C VAL A 4 -0.41 -24.54 -14.76
N GLY A 5 -1.36 -24.79 -13.86
CA GLY A 5 -1.44 -26.03 -13.06
C GLY A 5 -2.03 -27.21 -13.84
N ASP A 6 -2.75 -26.94 -14.93
CA ASP A 6 -3.44 -27.93 -15.75
C ASP A 6 -2.66 -28.18 -17.04
N ASP A 7 -2.01 -29.35 -17.15
CA ASP A 7 -1.29 -29.79 -18.36
C ASP A 7 -2.18 -29.68 -19.61
N GLN A 8 -3.48 -29.96 -19.49
CA GLN A 8 -4.41 -29.90 -20.61
C GLN A 8 -4.60 -28.46 -21.12
N LYS A 9 -4.59 -27.45 -20.24
CA LYS A 9 -4.69 -26.04 -20.65
C LYS A 9 -3.40 -25.56 -21.27
N PHE A 10 -2.25 -26.00 -20.74
CA PHE A 10 -0.95 -25.69 -21.32
C PHE A 10 -0.84 -26.29 -22.74
N ASP A 11 -1.20 -27.55 -22.94
CA ASP A 11 -1.19 -28.21 -24.25
C ASP A 11 -2.08 -27.47 -25.27
N ARG A 12 -3.28 -27.05 -24.87
CA ARG A 12 -4.17 -26.25 -25.74
C ARG A 12 -3.55 -24.92 -26.15
N LEU A 13 -2.80 -24.28 -25.25
CA LEU A 13 -2.05 -23.06 -25.56
C LEU A 13 -0.93 -23.35 -26.56
N LEU A 14 -0.16 -24.41 -26.35
CA LEU A 14 0.91 -24.83 -27.27
C LEU A 14 0.35 -25.10 -28.67
N ASP A 15 -0.77 -25.81 -28.78
CA ASP A 15 -1.40 -26.10 -30.07
C ASP A 15 -1.93 -24.83 -30.76
N ALA A 16 -2.54 -23.91 -30.00
CA ALA A 16 -2.96 -22.62 -30.54
C ALA A 16 -1.76 -21.80 -31.03
N ALA A 17 -0.67 -21.73 -30.26
CA ALA A 17 0.54 -21.04 -30.65
C ALA A 17 1.19 -21.67 -31.90
N ARG A 18 1.31 -23.00 -31.96
CA ARG A 18 1.84 -23.70 -33.14
C ARG A 18 1.02 -23.39 -34.40
N ALA A 19 -0.30 -23.46 -34.30
CA ALA A 19 -1.20 -23.13 -35.41
C ALA A 19 -1.02 -21.67 -35.84
N TYR A 20 -0.94 -20.76 -34.87
CA TYR A 20 -0.76 -19.32 -35.11
C TYR A 20 0.56 -18.98 -35.81
N TRP A 21 1.66 -19.62 -35.42
CA TRP A 21 3.01 -19.33 -35.94
C TRP A 21 3.42 -20.21 -37.13
N ALA A 22 2.64 -21.24 -37.49
CA ALA A 22 2.95 -22.18 -38.57
C ALA A 22 3.21 -21.48 -39.92
N GLY A 23 2.36 -20.51 -40.29
CA GLY A 23 2.48 -19.78 -41.56
C GLY A 23 3.67 -18.81 -41.63
N SER A 24 4.27 -18.43 -40.50
CA SER A 24 5.40 -17.48 -40.45
C SER A 24 6.75 -18.17 -40.47
N ARG A 25 6.80 -19.45 -40.07
CA ARG A 25 8.04 -20.25 -40.11
C ARG A 25 8.60 -20.38 -41.52
N SER A 26 7.74 -20.52 -42.53
CA SER A 26 8.16 -20.60 -43.93
C SER A 26 8.76 -19.29 -44.47
N PHE A 27 8.32 -18.13 -43.97
CA PHE A 27 8.87 -16.83 -44.37
C PHE A 27 10.23 -16.53 -43.71
N ARG A 28 10.48 -17.10 -42.51
CA ARG A 28 11.68 -16.86 -41.70
C ARG A 28 12.81 -17.86 -41.93
N ALA A 29 12.54 -19.00 -42.57
CA ALA A 29 13.47 -20.12 -42.72
C ALA A 29 14.66 -19.86 -43.67
N GLY A 30 14.76 -18.67 -44.29
CA GLY A 30 15.82 -18.30 -45.24
C GLY A 30 16.67 -17.08 -44.84
N GLY A 31 16.54 -16.57 -43.61
CA GLY A 31 17.32 -15.41 -43.14
C GLY A 31 18.67 -15.82 -42.54
N ASP A 32 19.75 -15.15 -42.97
CA ASP A 32 21.10 -15.35 -42.42
C ASP A 32 21.26 -14.82 -40.98
N GLN A 33 20.34 -13.98 -40.50
CA GLN A 33 20.39 -13.33 -39.18
C GLN A 33 19.37 -13.90 -38.19
N CYS A 34 19.61 -13.71 -36.89
CA CYS A 34 18.70 -14.12 -35.83
C CYS A 34 18.34 -13.01 -34.84
N VAL A 35 17.13 -13.07 -34.29
CA VAL A 35 16.75 -12.34 -33.07
C VAL A 35 16.90 -13.29 -31.90
N VAL A 36 17.71 -12.89 -30.92
CA VAL A 36 17.93 -13.65 -29.69
C VAL A 36 16.97 -13.10 -28.62
N THR A 37 16.26 -13.97 -27.93
CA THR A 37 15.39 -13.61 -26.80
C THR A 37 15.54 -14.59 -25.65
N GLU A 38 15.11 -14.22 -24.46
CA GLU A 38 15.19 -15.08 -23.27
C GLU A 38 13.80 -15.46 -22.73
N ALA A 39 13.77 -16.66 -22.15
CA ALA A 39 12.65 -17.25 -21.42
C ALA A 39 13.12 -17.78 -20.06
N LEU A 40 13.95 -17.01 -19.36
CA LEU A 40 14.58 -17.35 -18.07
C LEU A 40 13.66 -17.02 -16.88
N HIS A 41 12.62 -16.21 -17.11
CA HIS A 41 11.65 -15.83 -16.07
C HIS A 41 10.59 -16.93 -15.84
N GLN A 42 10.20 -17.17 -14.57
CA GLN A 42 9.21 -18.22 -14.24
C GLN A 42 7.76 -17.88 -14.62
N ASP A 43 7.41 -16.59 -14.66
CA ASP A 43 6.08 -16.09 -15.02
C ASP A 43 5.88 -16.08 -16.55
N ILE A 44 4.90 -16.85 -17.01
CA ILE A 44 4.54 -16.96 -18.43
C ILE A 44 4.20 -15.61 -19.07
N ARG A 45 3.66 -14.66 -18.31
CA ARG A 45 3.30 -13.31 -18.81
C ARG A 45 4.53 -12.54 -19.29
N VAL A 46 5.67 -12.75 -18.65
CA VAL A 46 6.95 -12.12 -19.01
C VAL A 46 7.50 -12.81 -20.26
N VAL A 47 7.57 -14.13 -20.25
CA VAL A 47 8.08 -14.94 -21.38
C VAL A 47 7.28 -14.67 -22.66
N VAL A 48 5.96 -14.64 -22.59
CA VAL A 48 5.10 -14.36 -23.76
C VAL A 48 5.37 -12.96 -24.33
N ARG A 49 5.58 -11.95 -23.48
CA ARG A 49 5.90 -10.58 -23.96
C ARG A 49 7.23 -10.54 -24.71
N ASN A 50 8.26 -11.20 -24.18
CA ASN A 50 9.55 -11.34 -24.84
C ASN A 50 9.43 -12.06 -26.19
N LEU A 51 8.70 -13.18 -26.22
CA LEU A 51 8.50 -13.97 -27.45
C LEU A 51 7.71 -13.19 -28.50
N LEU A 52 6.69 -12.43 -28.10
CA LEU A 52 5.92 -11.57 -29.02
C LEU A 52 6.76 -10.43 -29.59
N MET A 53 7.56 -9.75 -28.75
CA MET A 53 8.48 -8.72 -29.21
C MET A 53 9.53 -9.29 -30.16
N ALA A 54 10.15 -10.41 -29.80
CA ALA A 54 11.13 -11.08 -30.65
C ALA A 54 10.51 -11.51 -31.99
N ASN A 55 9.30 -12.06 -31.98
CA ASN A 55 8.58 -12.43 -33.19
C ASN A 55 8.26 -11.23 -34.09
N ALA A 56 7.86 -10.09 -33.52
CA ALA A 56 7.62 -8.87 -34.29
C ALA A 56 8.90 -8.37 -34.97
N LEU A 57 10.05 -8.47 -34.29
CA LEU A 57 11.36 -8.16 -34.89
C LEU A 57 11.80 -9.20 -35.93
N CYS A 58 11.56 -10.49 -35.69
CA CYS A 58 11.82 -11.54 -36.68
C CYS A 58 11.05 -11.29 -37.99
N ASP A 59 9.78 -10.90 -37.90
CA ASP A 59 8.96 -10.57 -39.07
C ASP A 59 9.47 -9.32 -39.78
N LEU A 60 9.92 -8.31 -39.02
CA LEU A 60 10.45 -7.05 -39.59
C LEU A 60 11.80 -7.25 -40.29
N LEU A 61 12.66 -8.09 -39.73
CA LEU A 61 14.05 -8.30 -40.15
C LEU A 61 14.23 -9.55 -41.03
N SER A 62 13.17 -10.30 -41.28
CA SER A 62 13.22 -11.63 -41.92
C SER A 62 14.24 -12.55 -41.22
N ALA A 63 14.28 -12.51 -39.88
CA ALA A 63 15.25 -13.21 -39.05
C ALA A 63 14.66 -14.46 -38.40
N ARG A 64 15.51 -15.43 -38.06
CA ARG A 64 15.11 -16.61 -37.27
C ARG A 64 15.08 -16.28 -35.76
N LEU A 65 14.21 -16.96 -35.01
CA LEU A 65 14.11 -16.79 -33.56
C LEU A 65 15.03 -17.78 -32.83
N VAL A 66 15.90 -17.28 -31.95
CA VAL A 66 16.70 -18.07 -31.00
C VAL A 66 16.26 -17.74 -29.59
N VAL A 67 15.94 -18.75 -28.77
CA VAL A 67 15.45 -18.55 -27.41
C VAL A 67 16.41 -19.13 -26.38
N LEU A 68 16.79 -18.33 -25.39
CA LEU A 68 17.64 -18.73 -24.28
C LEU A 68 16.77 -19.18 -23.10
N THR A 69 17.06 -20.36 -22.54
CA THR A 69 16.38 -20.94 -21.38
C THR A 69 17.39 -21.38 -20.32
N GLY A 70 16.89 -21.81 -19.16
CA GLY A 70 17.71 -22.30 -18.06
C GLY A 70 17.44 -21.58 -16.75
N THR A 71 17.85 -22.20 -15.65
CA THR A 71 17.87 -21.59 -14.32
C THR A 71 18.90 -22.32 -13.45
N ASP A 72 19.22 -21.80 -12.27
CA ASP A 72 20.04 -22.49 -11.27
C ASP A 72 19.36 -22.52 -9.89
N GLN A 73 19.83 -23.42 -9.01
CA GLN A 73 19.24 -23.61 -7.69
C GLN A 73 19.27 -22.35 -6.80
N GLU A 74 20.23 -21.45 -7.00
CA GLU A 74 20.32 -20.24 -6.19
C GLU A 74 19.23 -19.24 -6.58
N TRP A 75 19.05 -19.01 -7.88
CA TRP A 75 17.94 -18.21 -8.39
C TRP A 75 16.60 -18.85 -8.07
N SER A 76 16.50 -20.18 -8.06
CA SER A 76 15.28 -20.87 -7.63
C SER A 76 14.91 -20.61 -6.17
N LYS A 77 15.90 -20.46 -5.28
CA LYS A 77 15.67 -20.13 -3.87
C LYS A 77 15.41 -18.64 -3.64
N ALA A 78 16.00 -17.76 -4.46
CA ALA A 78 15.93 -16.31 -4.28
C ALA A 78 14.72 -15.65 -4.96
N LEU A 79 14.35 -16.11 -6.15
CA LEU A 79 13.29 -15.53 -6.98
C LEU A 79 12.32 -16.58 -7.55
N TRP A 80 12.82 -17.75 -7.98
CA TRP A 80 12.11 -18.67 -8.88
C TRP A 80 11.73 -20.01 -8.24
N GLU A 81 10.73 -20.03 -7.36
CA GLU A 81 10.31 -21.25 -6.66
C GLU A 81 9.90 -22.42 -7.59
N GLN A 82 9.47 -22.16 -8.84
CA GLN A 82 8.84 -23.17 -9.73
C GLN A 82 9.17 -22.99 -11.23
N TYR A 83 10.42 -22.63 -11.57
CA TYR A 83 10.82 -22.62 -12.98
C TYR A 83 10.82 -24.04 -13.56
N ASP A 84 10.31 -24.19 -14.78
CA ASP A 84 10.23 -25.48 -15.50
C ASP A 84 10.80 -25.23 -16.89
N ILE A 85 11.98 -25.81 -17.11
CA ILE A 85 12.75 -25.60 -18.33
C ILE A 85 12.11 -26.28 -19.53
N GLU A 86 11.47 -27.42 -19.33
CA GLU A 86 10.86 -28.19 -20.42
C GLU A 86 9.62 -27.46 -20.92
N ARG A 87 8.79 -26.93 -20.02
CA ARG A 87 7.66 -26.08 -20.41
C ARG A 87 8.12 -24.78 -21.09
N ALA A 88 9.21 -24.16 -20.63
CA ALA A 88 9.77 -22.99 -21.30
C ALA A 88 10.25 -23.31 -22.72
N ARG A 89 10.92 -24.45 -22.91
CA ARG A 89 11.33 -24.97 -24.24
C ARG A 89 10.13 -25.24 -25.14
N GLN A 90 9.13 -25.97 -24.65
CA GLN A 90 7.92 -26.28 -25.41
C GLN A 90 7.17 -25.02 -25.85
N LEU A 91 7.06 -24.01 -24.98
CA LEU A 91 6.45 -22.73 -25.33
C LEU A 91 7.26 -21.99 -26.39
N ALA A 92 8.59 -21.90 -26.22
CA ALA A 92 9.48 -21.27 -27.18
C ALA A 92 9.35 -21.90 -28.58
N GLU A 93 9.35 -23.23 -28.64
CA GLU A 93 9.12 -23.98 -29.88
C GLU A 93 7.75 -23.70 -30.45
N ALA A 94 6.68 -23.72 -29.65
CA ALA A 94 5.33 -23.39 -30.11
C ALA A 94 5.23 -21.96 -30.67
N PHE A 95 6.03 -21.01 -30.17
CA PHE A 95 6.16 -19.64 -30.69
C PHE A 95 7.06 -19.51 -31.93
N GLY A 96 7.62 -20.62 -32.42
CA GLY A 96 8.41 -20.66 -33.64
C GLY A 96 9.90 -20.46 -33.46
N ALA A 97 10.45 -20.73 -32.26
CA ALA A 97 11.90 -20.79 -32.08
C ALA A 97 12.53 -21.79 -33.06
N ALA A 98 13.55 -21.34 -33.79
CA ALA A 98 14.37 -22.20 -34.63
C ALA A 98 15.40 -22.98 -33.80
N GLU A 99 15.81 -22.39 -32.67
CA GLU A 99 16.78 -22.95 -31.74
C GLU A 99 16.41 -22.53 -30.32
N VAL A 100 16.49 -23.47 -29.39
CA VAL A 100 16.33 -23.21 -27.95
C VAL A 100 17.61 -23.64 -27.24
N VAL A 101 18.29 -22.70 -26.61
CA VAL A 101 19.61 -22.89 -25.99
C VAL A 101 19.47 -22.81 -24.47
N ASN A 102 19.78 -23.89 -23.77
CA ASN A 102 19.93 -23.83 -22.32
C ASN A 102 21.28 -23.20 -21.97
N VAL A 103 21.27 -21.92 -21.60
CA VAL A 103 22.50 -21.17 -21.30
C VAL A 103 23.14 -21.62 -19.99
N HIS A 104 22.35 -22.12 -19.03
CA HIS A 104 22.89 -22.63 -17.77
C HIS A 104 23.67 -23.94 -17.99
N ASP A 105 23.21 -24.83 -18.89
CA ASP A 105 23.96 -26.04 -19.26
C ASP A 105 25.27 -25.72 -19.99
N LEU A 106 25.32 -24.63 -20.76
CA LEU A 106 26.55 -24.15 -21.39
C LEU A 106 27.55 -23.66 -20.34
N VAL A 107 27.06 -22.93 -19.33
CA VAL A 107 27.86 -22.46 -18.20
C VAL A 107 28.39 -23.63 -17.37
N ASP A 108 27.56 -24.63 -17.08
CA ASP A 108 27.97 -25.81 -16.32
C ASP A 108 29.07 -26.60 -17.06
N ARG A 109 28.93 -26.75 -18.38
CA ARG A 109 29.96 -27.37 -19.22
C ARG A 109 31.25 -26.55 -19.28
N HIS A 110 31.15 -25.22 -19.32
CA HIS A 110 32.32 -24.34 -19.30
C HIS A 110 33.09 -24.48 -17.97
N LEU A 111 32.39 -24.49 -16.84
CA LEU A 111 32.99 -24.68 -15.52
C LEU A 111 33.67 -26.06 -15.37
N ALA A 112 33.11 -27.10 -16.00
CA ALA A 112 33.70 -28.43 -15.99
C ALA A 112 34.95 -28.57 -16.89
N GLY A 113 35.17 -27.65 -17.83
CA GLY A 113 36.20 -27.74 -18.88
C GLY A 113 37.51 -27.01 -18.60
N GLU A 114 37.73 -26.50 -17.37
CA GLU A 114 38.91 -25.72 -16.95
C GLU A 114 39.30 -24.59 -17.94
N GLY A 115 38.51 -23.52 -17.97
CA GLY A 115 38.85 -22.31 -18.74
C GLY A 115 38.80 -21.05 -17.88
N GLU A 116 39.95 -20.57 -17.39
CA GLU A 116 40.04 -19.18 -16.93
C GLU A 116 39.97 -18.26 -18.15
N SER A 117 38.88 -17.52 -18.28
CA SER A 117 38.73 -16.46 -19.27
C SER A 117 39.04 -15.12 -18.61
N ALA A 118 39.74 -14.23 -19.32
CA ALA A 118 39.95 -12.87 -18.86
C ALA A 118 38.59 -12.17 -18.62
N ALA A 119 38.45 -11.52 -17.46
CA ALA A 119 37.22 -10.81 -17.11
C ALA A 119 37.10 -9.52 -17.95
N PRO A 120 35.97 -9.28 -18.64
CA PRO A 120 35.74 -8.01 -19.31
C PRO A 120 35.53 -6.88 -18.30
N GLU A 121 35.78 -5.65 -18.75
CA GLU A 121 35.51 -4.45 -17.96
C GLU A 121 34.02 -4.36 -17.58
N GLY A 122 33.73 -3.96 -16.33
CA GLY A 122 32.37 -3.84 -15.80
C GLY A 122 31.79 -5.09 -15.15
N LEU A 123 32.43 -6.26 -15.30
CA LEU A 123 31.98 -7.53 -14.72
C LEU A 123 31.76 -7.46 -13.21
N ASP A 124 32.63 -6.75 -12.48
CA ASP A 124 32.59 -6.64 -11.02
C ASP A 124 31.27 -6.06 -10.51
N ALA A 125 30.65 -5.15 -11.27
CA ALA A 125 29.37 -4.54 -10.90
C ALA A 125 28.22 -5.55 -11.00
N VAL A 126 28.12 -6.27 -12.12
CA VAL A 126 27.10 -7.32 -12.32
C VAL A 126 27.31 -8.48 -11.34
N GLU A 127 28.56 -8.83 -11.07
CA GLU A 127 28.93 -9.84 -10.08
C GLU A 127 28.48 -9.42 -8.68
N ARG A 128 28.82 -8.20 -8.23
CA ARG A 128 28.38 -7.67 -6.93
C ARG A 128 26.86 -7.61 -6.83
N ALA A 129 26.18 -7.08 -7.85
CA ALA A 129 24.71 -7.00 -7.90
C ALA A 129 24.08 -8.38 -7.74
N THR A 130 24.61 -9.38 -8.43
CA THR A 130 24.12 -10.77 -8.38
C THR A 130 24.29 -11.38 -6.99
N LEU A 131 25.49 -11.28 -6.40
CA LEU A 131 25.79 -11.89 -5.11
C LEU A 131 24.93 -11.29 -3.99
N VAL A 132 24.83 -9.96 -3.97
CA VAL A 132 24.00 -9.21 -3.01
C VAL A 132 22.53 -9.59 -3.17
N ARG A 133 22.03 -9.66 -4.42
CA ARG A 133 20.63 -10.02 -4.69
C ARG A 133 20.28 -11.44 -4.23
N LEU A 134 21.14 -12.41 -4.56
CA LEU A 134 20.95 -13.82 -4.18
C LEU A 134 21.04 -14.04 -2.66
N ALA A 135 21.88 -13.26 -1.98
CA ALA A 135 21.99 -13.31 -0.53
C ALA A 135 20.91 -12.49 0.20
N ARG A 136 20.26 -11.52 -0.48
CA ARG A 136 19.31 -10.56 0.12
C ARG A 136 19.93 -9.84 1.32
N VAL A 137 21.13 -9.31 1.12
CA VAL A 137 21.91 -8.58 2.13
C VAL A 137 22.31 -7.21 1.58
N PRO A 138 22.47 -6.16 2.41
CA PRO A 138 22.92 -4.84 1.94
C PRO A 138 24.36 -4.87 1.39
N ARG A 139 25.23 -5.65 2.05
CA ARG A 139 26.66 -5.73 1.78
C ARG A 139 27.13 -7.18 1.91
N LEU A 140 28.09 -7.56 1.08
CA LEU A 140 28.72 -8.89 1.19
C LEU A 140 29.62 -8.94 2.42
N PRO A 141 29.77 -10.11 3.07
CA PRO A 141 30.69 -10.27 4.19
C PRO A 141 32.15 -10.08 3.75
N GLU A 142 33.01 -9.61 4.66
CA GLU A 142 34.44 -9.42 4.40
C GLU A 142 35.16 -10.76 4.12
N THR A 143 34.79 -11.82 4.85
CA THR A 143 35.35 -13.16 4.65
C THR A 143 34.57 -13.90 3.57
N GLU A 144 35.25 -14.23 2.49
CA GLU A 144 34.64 -14.92 1.36
C GLU A 144 34.56 -16.44 1.59
N ASP A 145 33.32 -16.94 1.71
CA ASP A 145 33.03 -18.37 1.77
C ASP A 145 33.01 -19.02 0.36
N GLN A 146 33.12 -20.35 0.31
CA GLN A 146 33.10 -21.17 -0.90
C GLN A 146 31.91 -20.86 -1.81
N ARG A 147 30.74 -20.55 -1.23
CA ARG A 147 29.53 -20.17 -1.98
C ARG A 147 29.76 -18.93 -2.86
N TYR A 148 30.32 -17.86 -2.30
CA TYR A 148 30.56 -16.63 -3.04
C TYR A 148 31.60 -16.84 -4.14
N ARG A 149 32.69 -17.57 -3.86
CA ARG A 149 33.71 -17.94 -4.87
C ARG A 149 33.12 -18.73 -6.03
N ALA A 150 32.31 -19.75 -5.72
CA ALA A 150 31.63 -20.56 -6.73
C ALA A 150 30.70 -19.70 -7.59
N ARG A 151 29.99 -18.74 -6.99
CA ARG A 151 29.13 -17.83 -7.75
C ARG A 151 29.91 -16.87 -8.64
N ARG A 152 31.00 -16.28 -8.17
CA ARG A 152 31.90 -15.44 -9.02
C ARG A 152 32.42 -16.23 -10.23
N ALA A 153 32.88 -17.46 -10.00
CA ALA A 153 33.31 -18.34 -11.09
C ALA A 153 32.17 -18.59 -12.09
N ARG A 154 30.95 -18.83 -11.61
CA ARG A 154 29.76 -18.98 -12.46
C ARG A 154 29.43 -17.71 -13.24
N THR A 155 29.50 -16.53 -12.62
CA THR A 155 29.28 -15.23 -13.27
C THR A 155 30.31 -14.99 -14.39
N ARG A 156 31.58 -15.31 -14.17
CA ARG A 156 32.64 -15.27 -15.21
C ARG A 156 32.34 -16.24 -16.35
N ALA A 157 31.89 -17.46 -16.03
CA ALA A 157 31.49 -18.44 -17.03
C ALA A 157 30.28 -17.97 -17.85
N PHE A 158 29.28 -17.33 -17.24
CA PHE A 158 28.18 -16.67 -17.98
C PHE A 158 28.73 -15.65 -18.97
N SER A 159 29.63 -14.77 -18.53
CA SER A 159 30.23 -13.76 -19.40
C SER A 159 30.93 -14.41 -20.61
N ALA A 160 31.74 -15.44 -20.39
CA ALA A 160 32.43 -16.15 -21.47
C ALA A 160 31.46 -16.86 -22.42
N VAL A 161 30.41 -17.48 -21.88
CA VAL A 161 29.37 -18.17 -22.66
C VAL A 161 28.59 -17.18 -23.53
N TYR A 162 28.15 -16.03 -22.98
CA TYR A 162 27.45 -15.03 -23.78
C TYR A 162 28.35 -14.42 -24.85
N GLU A 163 29.62 -14.13 -24.53
CA GLU A 163 30.58 -13.62 -25.52
C GLU A 163 30.76 -14.58 -26.70
N ARG A 164 30.89 -15.87 -26.41
CA ARG A 164 31.00 -16.89 -27.46
C ARG A 164 29.67 -17.03 -28.22
N LEU A 165 28.55 -17.06 -27.52
CA LEU A 165 27.23 -17.22 -28.12
C LEU A 165 26.93 -16.10 -29.12
N PHE A 166 27.19 -14.83 -28.76
CA PHE A 166 27.02 -13.71 -29.68
C PHE A 166 28.17 -13.56 -30.72
N ALA A 167 29.27 -14.30 -30.58
CA ALA A 167 30.27 -14.44 -31.65
C ALA A 167 29.81 -15.42 -32.73
N ASP A 168 29.22 -16.52 -32.30
CA ASP A 168 28.81 -17.62 -33.16
C ASP A 168 27.44 -17.34 -33.83
N LEU A 169 26.58 -16.54 -33.19
CA LEU A 169 25.27 -16.16 -33.71
C LEU A 169 25.30 -14.83 -34.48
N PRO A 170 24.74 -14.76 -35.70
CA PRO A 170 24.52 -13.51 -36.43
C PRO A 170 23.32 -12.74 -35.85
N ALA A 171 23.45 -12.29 -34.60
CA ALA A 171 22.38 -11.66 -33.85
C ALA A 171 22.10 -10.23 -34.35
N ALA A 172 20.89 -9.99 -34.85
CA ALA A 172 20.42 -8.67 -35.27
C ALA A 172 19.76 -7.89 -34.13
N ALA A 173 19.33 -8.57 -33.06
CA ALA A 173 18.76 -7.95 -31.87
C ALA A 173 18.81 -8.91 -30.68
N LEU A 174 18.91 -8.36 -29.46
CA LEU A 174 18.64 -9.05 -28.21
C LEU A 174 17.34 -8.51 -27.60
N VAL A 175 16.38 -9.38 -27.30
CA VAL A 175 15.17 -9.05 -26.54
C VAL A 175 15.27 -9.65 -25.14
N THR A 176 15.08 -8.85 -24.10
CA THR A 176 15.19 -9.32 -22.72
C THR A 176 14.15 -8.70 -21.80
N SER A 177 13.70 -9.43 -20.78
CA SER A 177 12.79 -8.90 -19.76
C SER A 177 13.51 -8.23 -18.58
N HIS A 178 14.83 -8.39 -18.49
CA HIS A 178 15.65 -7.85 -17.43
C HIS A 178 17.03 -7.46 -17.97
N VAL A 179 17.70 -6.53 -17.30
CA VAL A 179 18.99 -5.99 -17.77
C VAL A 179 20.09 -6.02 -16.72
N ASP A 180 19.77 -6.42 -15.49
CA ASP A 180 20.73 -6.61 -14.42
C ASP A 180 20.92 -8.10 -14.10
N TYR A 181 21.90 -8.39 -13.24
CA TYR A 181 22.32 -9.72 -12.79
C TYR A 181 22.93 -10.60 -13.87
N ASP A 182 23.65 -11.64 -13.47
CA ASP A 182 24.47 -12.41 -14.40
C ASP A 182 23.70 -13.17 -15.49
N GLN A 183 22.51 -13.70 -15.20
CA GLN A 183 21.71 -14.43 -16.20
C GLN A 183 21.02 -13.54 -17.25
N TRP A 184 20.97 -12.22 -17.07
CA TRP A 184 20.42 -11.30 -18.08
C TRP A 184 21.38 -10.18 -18.46
N GLY A 185 21.92 -9.47 -17.47
CA GLY A 185 22.80 -8.32 -17.67
C GLY A 185 24.06 -8.66 -18.45
N LEU A 186 24.64 -9.85 -18.26
CA LEU A 186 25.82 -10.22 -19.06
C LEU A 186 25.50 -10.49 -20.53
N ALA A 187 24.27 -10.91 -20.85
CA ALA A 187 23.82 -10.98 -22.23
C ALA A 187 23.69 -9.57 -22.83
N VAL A 188 23.17 -8.62 -22.06
CA VAL A 188 23.07 -7.20 -22.45
C VAL A 188 24.44 -6.60 -22.67
N ASP A 189 25.38 -6.81 -21.76
CA ASP A 189 26.75 -6.29 -21.87
C ASP A 189 27.48 -6.87 -23.10
N ALA A 190 27.34 -8.18 -23.34
CA ALA A 190 27.92 -8.83 -24.52
C ALA A 190 27.29 -8.31 -25.83
N ALA A 191 25.97 -8.12 -25.85
CA ALA A 191 25.27 -7.50 -26.99
C ALA A 191 25.74 -6.06 -27.23
N MET A 192 25.89 -5.25 -26.19
CA MET A 192 26.38 -3.88 -26.28
C MET A 192 27.82 -3.81 -26.80
N ARG A 193 28.72 -4.68 -26.35
CA ARG A 193 30.12 -4.73 -26.84
C ARG A 193 30.21 -5.13 -28.32
N ARG A 194 29.23 -5.90 -28.81
CA ARG A 194 29.14 -6.37 -30.19
C ARG A 194 28.27 -5.50 -31.09
N GLU A 195 27.86 -4.33 -30.61
CA GLU A 195 26.99 -3.41 -31.35
C GLU A 195 25.69 -4.07 -31.82
N ILE A 196 25.12 -4.94 -30.97
CA ILE A 196 23.80 -5.56 -31.20
C ILE A 196 22.75 -4.69 -30.50
N PRO A 197 21.67 -4.25 -31.19
CA PRO A 197 20.56 -3.56 -30.55
C PRO A 197 19.91 -4.39 -29.44
N VAL A 198 19.62 -3.76 -28.31
CA VAL A 198 19.00 -4.40 -27.14
C VAL A 198 17.62 -3.82 -26.90
N VAL A 199 16.60 -4.67 -26.83
CA VAL A 199 15.21 -4.31 -26.52
C VAL A 199 14.83 -4.89 -25.16
N HIS A 200 14.70 -4.02 -24.17
CA HIS A 200 14.24 -4.35 -22.83
C HIS A 200 12.71 -4.25 -22.75
N VAL A 201 12.04 -5.40 -22.61
CA VAL A 201 10.58 -5.50 -22.53
C VAL A 201 10.15 -5.42 -21.06
N GLN A 202 9.31 -4.45 -20.74
CA GLN A 202 8.85 -4.22 -19.38
C GLN A 202 7.60 -5.05 -19.05
N SER A 203 7.59 -5.60 -17.84
CA SER A 203 6.58 -6.55 -17.34
C SER A 203 5.29 -5.91 -16.82
N THR A 204 4.81 -4.78 -17.35
CA THR A 204 3.54 -4.19 -16.89
C THR A 204 2.68 -3.65 -18.04
N GLY A 205 1.36 -3.62 -17.84
CA GLY A 205 0.41 -3.17 -18.86
C GLY A 205 0.11 -4.25 -19.91
N CYS A 206 -0.15 -3.82 -21.15
CA CYS A 206 -0.09 -4.66 -22.34
C CYS A 206 1.38 -4.85 -22.74
N MET A 207 1.90 -4.01 -23.66
CA MET A 207 3.27 -4.09 -24.14
C MET A 207 3.99 -2.76 -23.97
N LYS A 208 5.14 -2.81 -23.28
CA LYS A 208 6.06 -1.69 -23.10
C LYS A 208 7.47 -2.19 -23.36
N ALA A 209 8.26 -1.39 -24.06
CA ALA A 209 9.64 -1.74 -24.30
C ALA A 209 10.50 -0.49 -24.45
N TYR A 210 11.78 -0.68 -24.18
CA TYR A 210 12.83 0.30 -24.34
C TYR A 210 13.91 -0.28 -25.24
N ALA A 211 14.41 0.50 -26.20
CA ALA A 211 15.37 0.02 -27.17
C ALA A 211 16.65 0.86 -27.12
N LEU A 212 17.79 0.19 -26.97
CA LEU A 212 19.11 0.80 -27.13
C LEU A 212 19.68 0.39 -28.49
N PHE A 213 19.84 1.37 -29.36
CA PHE A 213 20.47 1.19 -30.66
C PHE A 213 21.95 1.60 -30.58
N PRO A 214 22.90 0.78 -31.08
CA PRO A 214 24.33 1.04 -30.98
C PRO A 214 24.74 2.42 -31.46
N GLU A 215 24.21 2.87 -32.59
CA GLU A 215 24.50 4.18 -33.20
C GLU A 215 23.99 5.38 -32.39
N ARG A 216 23.15 5.15 -31.38
CA ARG A 216 22.61 6.18 -30.48
C ARG A 216 23.35 6.26 -29.14
N ARG A 217 24.25 5.31 -28.87
CA ARG A 217 24.99 5.26 -27.60
C ARG A 217 25.92 6.46 -27.46
N LYS A 218 26.03 6.97 -26.23
CA LYS A 218 26.90 8.08 -25.85
C LYS A 218 28.22 7.62 -25.21
N GLY A 219 28.40 6.31 -25.03
CA GLY A 219 29.57 5.74 -24.36
C GLY A 219 29.45 5.82 -22.84
N LEU A 220 28.23 5.82 -22.30
CA LEU A 220 27.98 5.74 -20.86
C LEU A 220 28.21 4.32 -20.33
N ARG A 221 28.38 4.20 -19.02
CA ARG A 221 28.91 2.99 -18.39
C ARG A 221 27.95 1.80 -18.47
N THR A 222 26.66 2.04 -18.32
CA THR A 222 25.64 0.99 -18.20
C THR A 222 24.52 1.15 -19.22
N PHE A 223 23.84 0.05 -19.54
CA PHE A 223 22.63 0.05 -20.37
C PHE A 223 21.60 1.08 -19.87
N ARG A 224 21.40 1.15 -18.54
CA ARG A 224 20.41 2.02 -17.91
C ARG A 224 20.78 3.49 -18.04
N GLU A 225 22.05 3.84 -17.86
CA GLU A 225 22.53 5.21 -18.05
C GLU A 225 22.32 5.72 -19.48
N GLU A 226 22.71 4.91 -20.47
CA GLU A 226 22.48 5.21 -21.89
C GLU A 226 20.99 5.45 -22.16
N LEU A 227 20.16 4.51 -21.70
CA LEU A 227 18.74 4.54 -21.97
C LEU A 227 18.04 5.73 -21.29
N THR A 228 18.34 6.03 -20.01
CA THR A 228 17.76 7.18 -19.30
C THR A 228 18.03 8.49 -20.03
N GLY A 229 19.25 8.67 -20.56
CA GLY A 229 19.58 9.86 -21.36
C GLY A 229 18.79 9.94 -22.67
N LEU A 230 18.67 8.82 -23.39
CA LEU A 230 17.94 8.78 -24.66
C LEU A 230 16.42 8.95 -24.48
N ILE A 231 15.86 8.38 -23.42
CA ILE A 231 14.44 8.57 -23.05
C ILE A 231 14.18 10.04 -22.76
N ALA A 232 15.06 10.70 -22.02
CA ALA A 232 14.95 12.12 -21.70
C ALA A 232 14.94 13.01 -22.95
N GLU A 233 15.84 12.74 -23.91
CA GLU A 233 15.85 13.41 -25.21
C GLU A 233 14.54 13.18 -25.95
N HIS A 234 14.10 11.92 -26.08
CA HIS A 234 12.84 11.60 -26.77
C HIS A 234 11.64 12.30 -26.10
N PHE A 235 11.60 12.30 -24.76
CA PHE A 235 10.56 12.98 -24.00
C PHE A 235 10.58 14.49 -24.26
N HIS A 236 11.76 15.12 -24.22
CA HIS A 236 11.91 16.56 -24.44
C HIS A 236 11.59 16.98 -25.87
N ASP A 237 12.09 16.25 -26.86
CA ASP A 237 12.05 16.66 -28.26
C ASP A 237 10.75 16.24 -28.96
N HIS A 238 10.11 15.16 -28.50
CA HIS A 238 8.95 14.59 -29.18
C HIS A 238 7.69 14.57 -28.32
N VAL A 239 7.76 14.36 -27.00
CA VAL A 239 6.54 14.26 -26.17
C VAL A 239 6.13 15.62 -25.59
N TRP A 240 7.07 16.34 -25.00
CA TRP A 240 6.87 17.63 -24.35
C TRP A 240 6.25 18.72 -25.25
N PRO A 241 6.56 18.82 -26.56
CA PRO A 241 5.92 19.79 -27.45
C PRO A 241 4.40 19.61 -27.54
N HIS A 242 3.88 18.40 -27.34
CA HIS A 242 2.45 18.08 -27.45
C HIS A 242 1.69 18.16 -26.12
N ARG A 243 2.34 18.64 -25.04
CA ARG A 243 1.74 18.73 -23.70
C ARG A 243 0.38 19.44 -23.68
N SER A 244 0.21 20.49 -24.48
CA SER A 244 -1.06 21.23 -24.55
C SER A 244 -2.21 20.39 -25.10
N ALA A 245 -1.94 19.57 -26.12
CA ALA A 245 -2.94 18.66 -26.70
C ALA A 245 -3.24 17.48 -25.75
N ILE A 246 -2.24 17.02 -25.01
CA ILE A 246 -2.36 15.87 -24.10
C ILE A 246 -2.90 16.28 -22.71
N LYS A 247 -2.85 17.56 -22.35
CA LYS A 247 -3.10 18.09 -21.01
C LYS A 247 -4.35 17.50 -20.34
N ALA A 248 -5.49 17.50 -21.01
CA ALA A 248 -6.73 16.94 -20.45
C ALA A 248 -6.58 15.45 -20.10
N ASN A 249 -5.93 14.66 -20.94
CA ASN A 249 -5.68 13.24 -20.66
C ASN A 249 -4.63 13.05 -19.55
N ALA A 250 -3.61 13.91 -19.48
CA ALA A 250 -2.62 13.89 -18.40
C ALA A 250 -3.24 14.20 -17.04
N GLU A 251 -4.13 15.20 -16.96
CA GLU A 251 -4.92 15.50 -15.77
C GLU A 251 -5.82 14.31 -15.36
N LEU A 252 -6.45 13.64 -16.33
CA LEU A 252 -7.29 12.46 -16.07
C LEU A 252 -6.49 11.30 -15.50
N VAL A 253 -5.30 11.04 -16.07
CA VAL A 253 -4.41 9.98 -15.58
C VAL A 253 -3.90 10.31 -14.18
N ALA A 254 -3.55 11.57 -13.90
CA ALA A 254 -3.16 12.01 -12.56
C ALA A 254 -4.30 11.87 -11.55
N SER A 255 -5.54 12.21 -11.93
CA SER A 255 -6.75 12.00 -11.12
C SER A 255 -6.93 10.51 -10.78
N ARG A 256 -6.90 9.63 -11.79
CA ARG A 256 -7.00 8.17 -11.61
C ARG A 256 -5.85 7.59 -10.80
N ALA A 257 -4.67 8.20 -10.86
CA ALA A 257 -3.53 7.79 -10.06
C ALA A 257 -3.78 7.97 -8.56
N LYS A 258 -4.66 8.89 -8.11
CA LYS A 258 -5.04 9.04 -6.69
C LYS A 258 -5.66 7.76 -6.12
N GLY A 259 -6.61 7.15 -6.83
CA GLY A 259 -7.34 5.94 -6.40
C GLY A 259 -6.63 4.60 -6.65
N ASN A 260 -5.29 4.59 -6.77
CA ASN A 260 -4.49 3.40 -7.08
C ASN A 260 -4.88 2.65 -8.37
N LEU A 261 -5.56 3.31 -9.32
CA LEU A 261 -5.87 2.71 -10.62
C LEU A 261 -4.60 2.68 -11.49
N GLY A 262 -4.08 1.49 -11.83
CA GLY A 262 -2.96 1.29 -12.79
C GLY A 262 -1.59 0.93 -12.20
N ARG A 263 -0.66 0.44 -13.03
CA ARG A 263 0.66 -0.17 -12.69
C ARG A 263 1.87 0.74 -12.98
N PRO A 264 3.03 0.42 -12.39
CA PRO A 264 3.29 0.11 -10.98
C PRO A 264 3.47 1.43 -10.22
N SER A 265 3.23 1.37 -8.92
CA SER A 265 3.48 2.48 -8.02
C SER A 265 3.94 1.95 -6.68
N TRP A 266 4.76 2.71 -5.97
CA TRP A 266 5.18 2.44 -4.58
C TRP A 266 4.00 2.08 -3.68
N TRP A 267 2.84 2.65 -3.99
CA TRP A 267 1.61 2.59 -3.20
C TRP A 267 0.78 1.31 -3.36
N ARG A 268 1.20 0.35 -4.19
CA ARG A 268 0.36 -0.82 -4.55
C ARG A 268 0.20 -1.87 -3.47
N ALA A 269 1.13 -1.97 -2.53
CA ALA A 269 1.12 -3.04 -1.55
C ALA A 269 0.43 -2.65 -0.21
N GLY A 270 -0.03 -1.40 -0.08
CA GLY A 270 -0.72 -0.90 1.12
C GLY A 270 -2.25 -1.06 1.10
N GLY A 271 -2.88 -0.73 2.22
CA GLY A 271 -4.34 -0.78 2.40
C GLY A 271 -5.10 0.01 1.33
N THR A 272 -6.33 -0.42 1.04
CA THR A 272 -7.14 0.25 0.00
C THR A 272 -7.44 1.69 0.42
N SER A 273 -7.15 2.64 -0.47
CA SER A 273 -7.35 4.06 -0.20
C SER A 273 -8.19 4.67 -1.31
N GLN A 274 -9.40 5.13 -0.98
CA GLN A 274 -10.34 5.77 -1.91
C GLN A 274 -10.63 7.21 -1.47
N PHE A 275 -9.58 8.00 -1.24
CA PHE A 275 -9.77 9.42 -0.99
C PHE A 275 -9.89 10.20 -2.29
N GLU A 276 -10.79 11.16 -2.22
CA GLU A 276 -10.87 12.28 -3.14
C GLU A 276 -10.42 13.51 -2.35
N LEU A 277 -9.11 13.65 -2.08
CA LEU A 277 -8.61 14.93 -1.59
C LEU A 277 -8.64 15.94 -2.73
N GLN A 278 -9.40 17.00 -2.51
CA GLN A 278 -9.66 18.07 -3.47
C GLN A 278 -9.11 19.41 -3.00
N SER A 279 -8.88 19.57 -1.69
CA SER A 279 -8.46 20.84 -1.07
C SER A 279 -7.12 20.70 -0.33
N GLU A 280 -6.37 21.80 -0.23
CA GLU A 280 -5.16 21.86 0.62
C GLU A 280 -5.54 21.79 2.12
N THR A 281 -6.71 22.29 2.49
CA THR A 281 -7.22 22.21 3.87
C THR A 281 -7.50 20.76 4.26
N GLU A 282 -8.11 19.96 3.37
CA GLU A 282 -8.33 18.52 3.57
C GLU A 282 -6.99 17.79 3.73
N ARG A 283 -6.02 18.09 2.86
CA ARG A 283 -4.65 17.56 2.96
C ARG A 283 -4.02 17.91 4.31
N ARG A 284 -4.12 19.17 4.75
CA ARG A 284 -3.58 19.62 6.04
C ARG A 284 -4.23 18.95 7.25
N GLN A 285 -5.53 18.66 7.20
CA GLN A 285 -6.19 17.91 8.26
C GLN A 285 -5.64 16.49 8.35
N LEU A 286 -5.57 15.76 7.24
CA LEU A 286 -5.01 14.41 7.22
C LEU A 286 -3.54 14.39 7.63
N ARG A 287 -2.77 15.36 7.17
CA ARG A 287 -1.41 15.57 7.63
C ARG A 287 -1.36 15.66 9.15
N ARG A 288 -2.19 16.51 9.77
CA ARG A 288 -2.21 16.69 11.22
C ARG A 288 -2.52 15.38 11.94
N LEU A 289 -3.52 14.64 11.47
CA LEU A 289 -3.92 13.35 12.04
C LEU A 289 -2.80 12.31 11.90
N GLY A 290 -2.18 12.22 10.72
CA GLY A 290 -1.04 11.35 10.47
C GLY A 290 0.15 11.69 11.37
N CYS A 291 0.57 12.95 11.40
CA CYS A 291 1.68 13.40 12.24
C CYS A 291 1.42 13.08 13.71
N GLN A 292 0.22 13.35 14.22
CA GLN A 292 -0.17 12.99 15.58
C GLN A 292 -0.10 11.49 15.84
N ARG A 293 -0.59 10.65 14.91
CA ARG A 293 -0.50 9.18 15.02
C ARG A 293 0.94 8.70 15.17
N PHE A 294 1.90 9.36 14.54
CA PHE A 294 3.32 8.97 14.56
C PHE A 294 4.20 9.81 15.48
N GLY A 295 3.61 10.69 16.31
CA GLY A 295 4.35 11.53 17.24
C GLY A 295 5.20 12.63 16.58
N LEU A 296 4.90 13.00 15.33
CA LEU A 296 5.54 14.08 14.59
C LEU A 296 4.81 15.42 14.80
N ASP A 297 5.54 16.53 14.65
CA ASP A 297 4.99 17.87 14.78
C ASP A 297 4.23 18.27 13.50
N PRO A 298 2.89 18.39 13.50
CA PRO A 298 2.13 18.65 12.28
C PRO A 298 2.44 20.00 11.61
N ASP A 299 3.03 20.94 12.35
CA ASP A 299 3.33 22.30 11.89
C ASP A 299 4.75 22.41 11.28
N ARG A 300 5.58 21.37 11.42
CA ARG A 300 6.90 21.27 10.74
C ARG A 300 6.78 20.51 9.42
N PRO A 301 7.59 20.85 8.40
CA PRO A 301 7.63 20.11 7.14
C PRO A 301 8.04 18.65 7.39
N VAL A 302 7.51 17.71 6.60
CA VAL A 302 7.85 16.28 6.70
C VAL A 302 8.60 15.84 5.44
N PHE A 303 9.84 15.41 5.64
CA PHE A 303 10.70 14.86 4.60
C PHE A 303 10.59 13.33 4.68
N ALA A 304 9.95 12.74 3.67
CA ALA A 304 9.74 11.30 3.62
C ALA A 304 10.86 10.61 2.83
N VAL A 305 11.57 9.69 3.49
CA VAL A 305 12.67 8.90 2.92
C VAL A 305 12.14 7.51 2.59
N PHE A 306 12.06 7.22 1.30
CA PHE A 306 11.55 5.96 0.75
C PHE A 306 12.70 4.99 0.54
N ASN A 307 12.90 4.07 1.49
CA ASN A 307 14.03 3.14 1.46
C ASN A 307 13.99 2.30 0.19
N HIS A 308 15.04 2.34 -0.64
CA HIS A 308 15.07 1.49 -1.83
C HIS A 308 15.24 0.02 -1.46
N ALA A 309 14.92 -0.88 -2.39
CA ALA A 309 15.22 -2.30 -2.23
C ALA A 309 16.74 -2.52 -2.11
N ILE A 310 17.25 -2.66 -0.87
CA ILE A 310 18.69 -2.52 -0.55
C ILE A 310 19.62 -3.48 -1.31
N SER A 311 19.11 -4.61 -1.79
CA SER A 311 19.87 -5.61 -2.54
C SER A 311 19.59 -5.59 -4.05
N ASP A 312 18.92 -4.56 -4.58
CA ASP A 312 18.44 -4.53 -5.97
C ASP A 312 19.43 -3.82 -6.90
N ALA A 313 19.99 -4.56 -7.87
CA ALA A 313 20.74 -4.01 -9.01
C ALA A 313 21.86 -3.00 -8.65
N LEU A 314 22.61 -3.25 -7.57
CA LEU A 314 23.68 -2.38 -7.09
C LEU A 314 24.79 -2.20 -8.14
N GLY A 315 25.08 -0.96 -8.54
CA GLY A 315 26.16 -0.64 -9.47
C GLY A 315 25.94 -1.02 -10.94
N THR A 316 24.81 -1.66 -11.29
CA THR A 316 24.37 -1.86 -12.69
C THR A 316 23.50 -0.71 -13.20
N ASN A 317 23.35 0.33 -12.38
CA ASN A 317 22.71 1.59 -12.68
C ASN A 317 23.52 2.75 -12.05
N ARG A 318 23.16 4.00 -12.34
CA ARG A 318 23.78 5.18 -11.72
C ARG A 318 23.18 5.48 -10.35
N GLU A 319 24.04 5.48 -9.34
CA GLU A 319 23.75 5.75 -7.93
C GLU A 319 24.87 6.65 -7.40
N VAL A 320 24.56 7.63 -6.54
CA VAL A 320 25.59 8.54 -6.01
C VAL A 320 26.30 7.99 -4.75
N PHE A 321 25.77 6.91 -4.16
CA PHE A 321 26.37 6.22 -3.01
C PHE A 321 26.91 4.83 -3.42
N ASP A 322 27.86 4.29 -2.65
CA ASP A 322 28.51 3.01 -2.97
C ASP A 322 27.58 1.80 -2.79
N ASP A 323 26.58 1.94 -1.93
CA ASP A 323 25.44 1.04 -1.80
C ASP A 323 24.20 1.75 -1.23
N LEU A 324 23.04 1.11 -1.41
CA LEU A 324 21.74 1.63 -1.00
C LEU A 324 21.57 1.69 0.52
N ALA A 325 22.24 0.80 1.26
CA ALA A 325 22.20 0.81 2.72
C ALA A 325 22.96 2.02 3.30
N GLN A 326 24.09 2.38 2.69
CA GLN A 326 24.90 3.54 3.07
C GLN A 326 24.10 4.81 2.86
N TRP A 327 23.44 4.94 1.71
CA TRP A 327 22.55 6.06 1.46
C TRP A 327 21.49 6.21 2.57
N PHE A 328 20.83 5.11 2.95
CA PHE A 328 19.79 5.14 3.98
C PHE A 328 20.34 5.47 5.37
N GLU A 329 21.45 4.83 5.76
CA GLU A 329 22.16 5.04 7.03
C GLU A 329 22.64 6.49 7.17
N GLU A 330 23.34 7.01 6.16
CA GLU A 330 23.88 8.37 6.18
C GLU A 330 22.76 9.42 6.12
N THR A 331 21.67 9.15 5.39
CA THR A 331 20.49 10.03 5.38
C THR A 331 19.83 10.09 6.76
N ALA A 332 19.75 8.96 7.47
CA ALA A 332 19.26 8.91 8.85
C ALA A 332 20.20 9.65 9.83
N ASP A 333 21.52 9.51 9.65
CA ASP A 333 22.53 10.24 10.44
C ASP A 333 22.50 11.76 10.19
N PHE A 334 22.23 12.19 8.96
CA PHE A 334 22.01 13.59 8.60
C PHE A 334 20.72 14.10 9.24
N ALA A 335 19.60 13.38 9.06
CA ALA A 335 18.29 13.70 9.62
C ALA A 335 18.31 13.84 11.15
N ALA A 336 19.09 13.00 11.83
CA ALA A 336 19.27 13.05 13.27
C ALA A 336 19.83 14.40 13.78
N ARG A 337 20.52 15.16 12.92
CA ARG A 337 21.11 16.48 13.23
C ARG A 337 20.24 17.64 12.75
N GLN A 338 19.15 17.36 12.03
CA GLN A 338 18.25 18.36 11.43
C GLN A 338 16.86 18.27 12.06
N ASP A 339 16.68 18.94 13.21
CA ASP A 339 15.43 18.91 13.97
C ASP A 339 14.41 19.98 13.56
N SER A 340 14.77 20.90 12.67
CA SER A 340 13.87 21.92 12.10
C SER A 340 12.79 21.34 11.18
N VAL A 341 12.91 20.07 10.79
CA VAL A 341 11.95 19.32 9.96
C VAL A 341 11.65 17.98 10.61
N ASN A 342 10.47 17.42 10.32
CA ASN A 342 10.18 16.03 10.61
C ASN A 342 10.78 15.13 9.52
N TRP A 343 11.23 13.95 9.91
CA TRP A 343 11.68 12.92 9.00
C TRP A 343 10.82 11.67 9.15
N LEU A 344 10.31 11.17 8.03
CA LEU A 344 9.53 9.93 7.96
C LEU A 344 10.29 8.91 7.11
N PHE A 345 10.92 7.93 7.76
CA PHE A 345 11.64 6.85 7.11
C PHE A 345 10.72 5.65 6.90
N LEU A 346 10.69 5.13 5.68
CA LEU A 346 9.78 4.06 5.27
C LEU A 346 10.57 2.91 4.66
N ASP A 347 10.22 1.68 5.05
CA ASP A 347 10.77 0.48 4.40
C ASP A 347 10.29 0.33 2.94
N HIS A 348 10.91 -0.59 2.20
CA HIS A 348 10.37 -0.97 0.91
C HIS A 348 9.09 -1.83 1.13
N PRO A 349 8.00 -1.64 0.35
CA PRO A 349 6.76 -2.42 0.49
C PRO A 349 6.92 -3.94 0.31
N SER A 350 8.07 -4.37 -0.20
CA SER A 350 8.48 -5.77 -0.35
C SER A 350 9.83 -6.05 0.33
N GLN A 351 10.14 -5.36 1.43
CA GLN A 351 11.42 -5.43 2.17
C GLN A 351 11.90 -6.87 2.35
N ALA A 352 11.01 -7.78 2.76
CA ALA A 352 11.34 -9.20 2.99
C ALA A 352 11.89 -9.95 1.76
N LEU A 353 11.64 -9.45 0.54
CA LEU A 353 12.21 -9.99 -0.69
C LEU A 353 13.63 -9.49 -0.97
N TYR A 354 14.09 -8.43 -0.32
CA TYR A 354 15.36 -7.75 -0.60
C TYR A 354 16.30 -7.65 0.61
N ASP A 355 15.82 -7.96 1.80
CA ASP A 355 16.60 -7.90 3.03
C ASP A 355 16.25 -9.07 3.95
N THR A 356 17.30 -9.76 4.43
CA THR A 356 17.21 -10.82 5.44
C THR A 356 17.95 -10.47 6.73
N THR A 357 18.56 -9.28 6.78
CA THR A 357 19.44 -8.84 7.88
C THR A 357 18.72 -7.99 8.93
N GLY A 358 17.52 -7.49 8.63
CA GLY A 358 16.82 -6.54 9.50
C GLY A 358 17.46 -5.15 9.49
N HIS A 359 18.00 -4.73 8.34
CA HIS A 359 18.73 -3.47 8.19
C HIS A 359 17.90 -2.26 8.62
N PHE A 360 16.64 -2.20 8.15
CA PHE A 360 15.71 -1.13 8.50
C PHE A 360 15.46 -1.05 10.01
N ASP A 361 15.27 -2.19 10.67
CA ASP A 361 15.03 -2.26 12.12
C ASP A 361 16.28 -1.84 12.90
N ALA A 362 17.47 -2.24 12.43
CA ALA A 362 18.73 -1.86 13.05
C ALA A 362 18.97 -0.34 12.99
N VAL A 363 18.72 0.30 11.84
CA VAL A 363 18.79 1.76 11.70
C VAL A 363 17.71 2.44 12.57
N THR A 364 16.49 1.90 12.58
CA THR A 364 15.41 2.39 13.45
C THR A 364 15.82 2.40 14.92
N ALA A 365 16.37 1.28 15.42
CA ALA A 365 16.82 1.15 16.80
C ALA A 365 17.94 2.14 17.14
N ARG A 366 18.90 2.37 16.24
CA ARG A 366 19.97 3.36 16.40
C ARG A 366 19.44 4.79 16.56
N HIS A 367 18.33 5.11 15.90
CA HIS A 367 17.75 6.45 15.91
C HIS A 367 16.56 6.64 16.86
N ALA A 368 16.17 5.62 17.61
CA ALA A 368 15.04 5.64 18.55
C ALA A 368 15.09 6.82 19.54
N GLY A 369 13.89 7.32 19.92
CA GLY A 369 13.72 8.40 20.90
C GLY A 369 13.83 9.83 20.34
N ARG A 370 14.19 10.02 19.06
CA ARG A 370 14.21 11.33 18.42
C ARG A 370 12.80 11.75 18.01
N ARG A 371 12.26 12.80 18.64
CA ARG A 371 10.87 13.25 18.46
C ARG A 371 10.55 13.72 17.02
N HIS A 372 11.55 14.18 16.28
CA HIS A 372 11.40 14.66 14.90
C HIS A 372 11.65 13.57 13.85
N MET A 373 11.82 12.30 14.26
CA MET A 373 12.05 11.18 13.35
C MET A 373 11.06 10.05 13.65
N ALA A 374 10.40 9.54 12.61
CA ALA A 374 9.58 8.34 12.68
C ALA A 374 10.03 7.32 11.63
N PHE A 375 10.13 6.06 12.03
CA PHE A 375 10.42 4.92 11.16
C PHE A 375 9.20 4.01 11.13
N MET A 376 8.64 3.75 9.96
CA MET A 376 7.39 3.01 9.83
C MET A 376 7.45 2.00 8.68
N PRO A 377 6.80 0.83 8.81
CA PRO A 377 6.48 0.00 7.67
C PRO A 377 5.61 0.79 6.68
N SER A 378 6.04 0.87 5.43
CA SER A 378 5.34 1.58 4.36
C SER A 378 3.90 1.11 4.19
N LEU A 379 3.63 -0.18 4.44
CA LEU A 379 2.30 -0.78 4.35
C LEU A 379 1.35 -0.40 5.49
N ALA A 380 1.86 0.19 6.57
CA ALA A 380 1.03 0.70 7.67
C ALA A 380 0.31 2.01 7.27
N LEU A 381 0.84 2.72 6.28
CA LEU A 381 0.29 3.97 5.77
C LEU A 381 -0.55 3.72 4.53
N SER A 382 -1.73 4.34 4.48
CA SER A 382 -2.40 4.48 3.18
C SER A 382 -1.65 5.49 2.31
N LYS A 383 -1.91 5.41 1.02
CA LYS A 383 -1.40 6.40 0.06
C LYS A 383 -1.76 7.83 0.44
N ASN A 384 -2.99 8.06 0.92
CA ASN A 384 -3.47 9.41 1.19
C ASN A 384 -2.83 9.99 2.43
N MET A 385 -2.61 9.16 3.45
CA MET A 385 -1.89 9.60 4.64
C MET A 385 -0.46 10.01 4.28
N LEU A 386 0.26 9.12 3.60
CA LEU A 386 1.64 9.35 3.21
C LEU A 386 1.79 10.53 2.23
N TRP A 387 0.88 10.67 1.26
CA TRP A 387 0.80 11.84 0.39
C TRP A 387 0.52 13.13 1.16
N SER A 388 -0.40 13.10 2.14
CA SER A 388 -0.77 14.30 2.91
C SER A 388 0.33 14.74 3.85
N MET A 389 1.06 13.79 4.43
CA MET A 389 2.18 14.06 5.31
C MET A 389 3.39 14.61 4.54
N THR A 390 3.72 14.05 3.37
CA THR A 390 4.99 14.35 2.69
C THR A 390 5.03 15.74 2.06
N ASP A 391 6.04 16.55 2.40
CA ASP A 391 6.36 17.81 1.73
C ASP A 391 7.59 17.73 0.82
N LEU A 392 8.47 16.75 1.08
CA LEU A 392 9.58 16.39 0.21
C LEU A 392 9.74 14.88 0.21
N GLY A 393 9.78 14.27 -0.97
CA GLY A 393 10.20 12.89 -1.12
C GLY A 393 11.72 12.77 -1.30
N VAL A 394 12.32 11.75 -0.71
CA VAL A 394 13.73 11.40 -0.90
C VAL A 394 13.81 9.92 -1.23
N THR A 395 14.47 9.58 -2.33
CA THR A 395 14.61 8.18 -2.77
C THR A 395 15.90 8.02 -3.58
N VAL A 396 16.27 6.79 -3.91
CA VAL A 396 17.33 6.53 -4.90
C VAL A 396 16.70 6.43 -6.29
N ARG A 397 15.95 5.35 -6.55
CA ARG A 397 15.33 5.05 -7.86
C ARG A 397 13.82 4.77 -7.79
N GLY A 398 13.18 5.11 -6.66
CA GLY A 398 11.78 4.78 -6.40
C GLY A 398 10.80 5.54 -7.31
N SER A 399 9.68 4.88 -7.68
CA SER A 399 8.64 5.47 -8.53
C SER A 399 7.99 6.74 -7.96
N VAL A 400 8.09 6.93 -6.64
CA VAL A 400 7.66 8.16 -5.95
C VAL A 400 8.23 9.43 -6.59
N SER A 401 9.41 9.34 -7.24
CA SER A 401 10.06 10.45 -7.93
C SER A 401 9.39 10.90 -9.23
N ASN A 402 8.52 10.10 -9.85
CA ASN A 402 7.64 10.57 -10.93
C ASN A 402 6.19 10.83 -10.46
N GLU A 403 5.80 10.25 -9.33
CA GLU A 403 4.42 10.31 -8.83
C GLU A 403 4.16 11.56 -7.97
N LEU A 404 4.99 11.82 -6.95
CA LEU A 404 4.80 12.95 -6.03
C LEU A 404 4.88 14.31 -6.74
N PRO A 405 5.81 14.54 -7.71
CA PRO A 405 5.85 15.82 -8.41
C PRO A 405 4.58 16.11 -9.22
N ALA A 406 3.84 15.09 -9.69
CA ALA A 406 2.56 15.28 -10.38
C ALA A 406 1.47 15.88 -9.48
N PHE A 407 1.63 15.76 -8.15
CA PHE A 407 0.80 16.36 -7.12
C PHE A 407 1.44 17.58 -6.46
N GLY A 408 2.53 18.09 -7.03
CA GLY A 408 3.22 19.28 -6.54
C GLY A 408 4.13 19.03 -5.33
N ILE A 409 4.53 17.79 -5.06
CA ILE A 409 5.49 17.51 -3.98
C ILE A 409 6.87 17.26 -4.62
N PRO A 410 7.90 18.06 -4.30
CA PRO A 410 9.24 17.86 -4.84
C PRO A 410 9.83 16.51 -4.39
N VAL A 411 10.71 15.95 -5.22
CA VAL A 411 11.47 14.74 -4.89
C VAL A 411 12.94 14.92 -5.24
N ILE A 412 13.82 14.48 -4.34
CA ILE A 412 15.26 14.34 -4.56
C ILE A 412 15.59 12.86 -4.79
N GLN A 413 16.34 12.59 -5.86
CA GLN A 413 16.83 11.27 -6.23
C GLN A 413 18.34 11.19 -6.03
N ALA A 414 18.78 10.13 -5.35
CA ALA A 414 20.19 9.75 -5.21
C ALA A 414 20.66 8.74 -6.28
N GLY A 415 19.84 8.48 -7.31
CA GLY A 415 20.17 7.60 -8.42
C GLY A 415 19.20 7.74 -9.58
N TRP A 416 19.45 7.00 -10.66
CA TRP A 416 18.73 7.16 -11.92
C TRP A 416 17.64 6.12 -12.12
N SER A 417 16.46 6.59 -12.51
CA SER A 417 15.36 5.80 -13.08
C SER A 417 15.20 6.18 -14.55
N GLU A 418 14.31 5.50 -15.29
CA GLU A 418 14.08 5.78 -16.72
C GLU A 418 13.59 7.21 -17.00
N TRP A 419 13.01 7.90 -15.99
CA TRP A 419 12.51 9.27 -16.10
C TRP A 419 13.43 10.35 -15.53
N SER A 420 14.56 9.99 -14.93
CA SER A 420 15.40 10.93 -14.17
C SER A 420 15.85 12.13 -15.01
N GLY A 421 16.10 11.94 -16.32
CA GLY A 421 16.45 13.04 -17.22
C GLY A 421 15.28 13.86 -17.76
N CYS A 422 14.02 13.51 -17.47
CA CYS A 422 12.84 14.17 -18.04
C CYS A 422 12.50 15.52 -17.36
N GLY A 423 13.22 15.90 -16.30
CA GLY A 423 13.02 17.15 -15.56
C GLY A 423 11.79 17.14 -14.64
N LEU A 424 11.46 15.97 -14.05
CA LEU A 424 10.31 15.79 -13.17
C LEU A 424 10.65 16.08 -11.69
N SER A 425 11.87 15.72 -11.31
CA SER A 425 12.42 15.64 -9.96
C SER A 425 13.85 16.21 -9.96
N TYR A 426 14.41 16.40 -8.77
CA TYR A 426 15.81 16.77 -8.60
C TYR A 426 16.66 15.50 -8.54
N VAL A 427 17.64 15.36 -9.43
CA VAL A 427 18.50 14.18 -9.51
C VAL A 427 19.90 14.60 -9.14
N ALA A 428 20.41 14.06 -8.04
CA ALA A 428 21.77 14.38 -7.57
C ALA A 428 22.81 13.83 -8.55
N GLU A 429 23.81 14.64 -8.87
CA GLU A 429 24.91 14.24 -9.75
C GLU A 429 25.95 13.38 -9.02
N ASP A 430 26.19 13.71 -7.75
CA ASP A 430 27.11 13.07 -6.80
C ASP A 430 26.63 13.25 -5.33
N ARG A 431 27.44 12.82 -4.35
CA ARG A 431 27.11 12.89 -2.92
C ARG A 431 27.06 14.31 -2.39
N ASP A 432 27.97 15.17 -2.82
CA ASP A 432 28.02 16.56 -2.35
C ASP A 432 26.79 17.33 -2.84
N ASP A 433 26.40 17.08 -4.10
CA ASP A 433 25.20 17.60 -4.70
C ASP A 433 23.93 17.10 -3.98
N TYR A 434 23.88 15.82 -3.61
CA TYR A 434 22.79 15.26 -2.81
C TYR A 434 22.59 15.98 -1.48
N TRP A 435 23.67 16.18 -0.71
CA TRP A 435 23.60 16.89 0.58
C TRP A 435 23.27 18.37 0.42
N ARG A 436 23.79 19.01 -0.63
CA ARG A 436 23.46 20.40 -1.00
C ARG A 436 21.97 20.54 -1.28
N LEU A 437 21.39 19.66 -2.10
CA LEU A 437 19.96 19.65 -2.42
C LEU A 437 19.09 19.47 -1.17
N LEU A 438 19.46 18.57 -0.25
CA LEU A 438 18.75 18.41 1.02
C LEU A 438 18.84 19.67 1.90
N GLY A 439 20.02 20.27 2.01
CA GLY A 439 20.22 21.52 2.76
C GLY A 439 19.40 22.69 2.19
N GLU A 440 19.38 22.83 0.86
CA GLU A 440 18.55 23.82 0.16
C GLU A 440 17.06 23.58 0.38
N ALA A 441 16.62 22.32 0.37
CA ALA A 441 15.23 21.96 0.63
C ALA A 441 14.79 22.40 2.04
N ILE A 442 15.63 22.17 3.05
CA ILE A 442 15.38 22.59 4.44
C ILE A 442 15.33 24.12 4.50
N ALA A 443 16.30 24.81 3.89
CA ALA A 443 16.39 26.27 3.92
C ALA A 443 15.21 26.95 3.19
N LEU A 444 14.68 26.36 2.13
CA LEU A 444 13.50 26.85 1.41
C LEU A 444 12.23 26.64 2.22
N HIS A 445 12.05 25.47 2.83
CA HIS A 445 10.88 25.20 3.68
C HIS A 445 10.84 26.10 4.90
N ALA A 446 12.01 26.42 5.50
CA ALA A 446 12.10 27.39 6.59
C ALA A 446 11.57 28.79 6.19
N LYS A 447 11.53 29.10 4.89
CA LYS A 447 10.96 30.35 4.32
C LYS A 447 9.53 30.19 3.80
N GLY A 448 8.90 29.03 4.00
CA GLY A 448 7.56 28.72 3.48
C GLY A 448 7.50 28.52 1.96
N ALA A 449 8.63 28.24 1.31
CA ALA A 449 8.72 28.00 -0.13
C ALA A 449 8.84 26.51 -0.46
N SER A 450 8.36 26.11 -1.64
CA SER A 450 8.54 24.76 -2.18
C SER A 450 9.58 24.75 -3.29
N MET A 451 10.33 23.65 -3.41
CA MET A 451 11.26 23.43 -4.51
C MET A 451 10.55 23.11 -5.83
N VAL A 452 9.32 22.59 -5.82
CA VAL A 452 8.70 22.15 -7.08
C VAL A 452 8.26 23.34 -7.92
N THR A 453 8.48 23.25 -9.22
CA THR A 453 8.00 24.23 -10.20
C THR A 453 6.71 23.76 -10.89
N GLU A 454 5.95 24.71 -11.45
CA GLU A 454 4.80 24.40 -12.30
C GLU A 454 5.18 23.49 -13.48
N ALA A 455 6.34 23.77 -14.09
CA ALA A 455 6.85 22.99 -15.22
C ALA A 455 7.20 21.56 -14.80
N GLN A 456 7.84 21.35 -13.63
CA GLN A 456 8.09 20.00 -13.10
C GLN A 456 6.79 19.23 -12.88
N ARG A 457 5.75 19.87 -12.32
CA ARG A 457 4.44 19.25 -12.14
C ARG A 457 3.81 18.85 -13.47
N GLU A 458 3.81 19.74 -14.47
CA GLU A 458 3.28 19.45 -15.80
C GLU A 458 4.04 18.31 -16.47
N ARG A 459 5.38 18.32 -16.39
CA ARG A 459 6.23 17.23 -16.90
C ARG A 459 5.90 15.91 -16.21
N ALA A 460 5.70 15.91 -14.90
CA ALA A 460 5.39 14.69 -14.15
C ALA A 460 4.01 14.14 -14.52
N ARG A 461 2.98 14.99 -14.66
CA ARG A 461 1.65 14.58 -15.16
C ARG A 461 1.73 14.02 -16.58
N LEU A 462 2.51 14.65 -17.46
CA LEU A 462 2.72 14.17 -18.82
C LEU A 462 3.47 12.84 -18.85
N TRP A 463 4.48 12.67 -18.01
CA TRP A 463 5.19 11.39 -17.86
C TRP A 463 4.26 10.28 -17.35
N LEU A 464 3.44 10.54 -16.34
CA LEU A 464 2.45 9.57 -15.86
C LEU A 464 1.52 9.12 -16.99
N TRP A 465 1.06 10.04 -17.83
CA TRP A 465 0.27 9.71 -19.01
C TRP A 465 1.06 8.93 -20.06
N LEU A 466 2.31 9.34 -20.36
CA LEU A 466 3.16 8.63 -21.30
C LEU A 466 3.35 7.19 -20.81
N TYR A 467 3.77 7.00 -19.58
CA TYR A 467 4.04 5.70 -19.00
C TYR A 467 2.79 4.80 -18.92
N ARG A 468 1.63 5.34 -18.55
CA ARG A 468 0.39 4.56 -18.35
C ARG A 468 -0.48 4.41 -19.59
N SER A 469 -0.24 5.20 -20.65
CA SER A 469 -1.11 5.24 -21.82
C SER A 469 -0.35 5.45 -23.11
N GLY A 470 0.56 6.43 -23.16
CA GLY A 470 1.32 6.76 -24.36
C GLY A 470 2.34 5.69 -24.79
N ALA A 471 2.86 4.90 -23.85
CA ALA A 471 3.86 3.84 -24.05
C ALA A 471 3.29 2.43 -23.82
N ASP A 472 2.06 2.32 -23.28
CA ASP A 472 1.38 1.04 -23.12
C ASP A 472 0.66 0.67 -24.43
N VAL A 473 1.36 -0.07 -25.28
CA VAL A 473 0.86 -0.44 -26.61
C VAL A 473 -0.12 -1.61 -26.48
N PRO A 474 -1.40 -1.43 -26.86
CA PRO A 474 -2.37 -2.51 -26.81
C PRO A 474 -2.04 -3.54 -27.89
N SER A 475 -2.29 -4.81 -27.59
CA SER A 475 -2.30 -5.88 -28.59
C SER A 475 -3.50 -6.78 -28.28
N PRO A 476 -4.39 -7.05 -29.25
CA PRO A 476 -5.47 -8.03 -29.07
C PRO A 476 -4.94 -9.45 -28.84
N LEU A 477 -3.70 -9.74 -29.23
CA LEU A 477 -3.04 -11.03 -29.01
C LEU A 477 -2.57 -11.21 -27.56
N LEU A 478 -2.19 -10.12 -26.90
CA LEU A 478 -1.57 -10.15 -25.57
C LEU A 478 -2.57 -9.78 -24.46
N PRO A 479 -2.95 -10.71 -23.57
CA PRO A 479 -3.79 -10.35 -22.43
C PRO A 479 -3.08 -9.33 -21.52
N HIS A 480 -3.83 -8.33 -21.07
CA HIS A 480 -3.34 -7.30 -20.17
C HIS A 480 -2.83 -7.93 -18.86
N TRP A 481 -1.77 -7.37 -18.27
CA TRP A 481 -1.10 -7.93 -17.10
C TRP A 481 -2.06 -8.21 -15.92
N GLU A 482 -3.04 -7.33 -15.70
CA GLU A 482 -4.03 -7.45 -14.60
C GLU A 482 -5.10 -8.54 -14.79
N MET A 483 -5.12 -9.27 -15.91
CA MET A 483 -6.03 -10.40 -16.13
C MET A 483 -5.78 -11.59 -15.17
N GLY A 484 -4.70 -11.54 -14.39
CA GLY A 484 -4.28 -12.61 -13.49
C GLY A 484 -3.16 -13.47 -14.06
N GLU A 485 -2.82 -14.53 -13.33
CA GLU A 485 -1.70 -15.44 -13.62
C GLU A 485 -2.20 -16.85 -13.98
N GLY A 486 -1.28 -17.70 -14.44
CA GLY A 486 -1.54 -19.12 -14.59
C GLY A 486 -2.59 -19.48 -15.63
N ASP A 487 -3.50 -20.39 -15.27
CA ASP A 487 -4.52 -20.95 -16.16
C ASP A 487 -5.43 -19.91 -16.82
N THR A 488 -5.84 -18.86 -16.10
CA THR A 488 -6.70 -17.79 -16.65
C THR A 488 -5.98 -17.04 -17.76
N TYR A 489 -4.70 -16.74 -17.55
CA TYR A 489 -3.87 -16.07 -18.55
C TYR A 489 -3.65 -16.96 -19.77
N ALA A 490 -3.30 -18.24 -19.55
CA ALA A 490 -3.09 -19.21 -20.62
C ALA A 490 -4.36 -19.41 -21.46
N HIS A 491 -5.52 -19.49 -20.82
CA HIS A 491 -6.80 -19.60 -21.52
C HIS A 491 -7.11 -18.36 -22.37
N ALA A 492 -6.94 -17.15 -21.82
CA ALA A 492 -7.16 -15.91 -22.56
C ALA A 492 -6.22 -15.79 -23.77
N LEU A 493 -4.94 -16.13 -23.59
CA LEU A 493 -3.94 -16.15 -24.68
C LEU A 493 -4.29 -17.18 -25.75
N THR A 494 -4.77 -18.37 -25.35
CA THR A 494 -5.23 -19.42 -26.28
C THR A 494 -6.39 -18.92 -27.14
N ILE A 495 -7.37 -18.23 -26.55
CA ILE A 495 -8.50 -17.64 -27.27
C ILE A 495 -7.98 -16.58 -28.25
N ALA A 496 -7.11 -15.68 -27.79
CA ALA A 496 -6.56 -14.62 -28.62
C ALA A 496 -5.84 -15.19 -29.85
N MET A 497 -4.95 -16.17 -29.67
CA MET A 497 -4.22 -16.83 -30.77
C MET A 497 -5.11 -17.55 -31.77
N ARG A 498 -6.33 -17.96 -31.40
CA ARG A 498 -7.27 -18.64 -32.32
C ARG A 498 -8.14 -17.68 -33.14
N HIS A 499 -8.22 -16.41 -32.74
CA HIS A 499 -9.22 -15.48 -33.25
C HIS A 499 -8.67 -14.11 -33.66
N VAL A 500 -7.40 -13.82 -33.38
CA VAL A 500 -6.78 -12.51 -33.65
C VAL A 500 -5.70 -12.65 -34.71
N GLU A 501 -5.93 -12.08 -35.89
CA GLU A 501 -4.93 -12.01 -36.94
C GLU A 501 -3.93 -10.86 -36.73
N ARG A 502 -2.70 -11.02 -37.25
CA ARG A 502 -1.58 -10.09 -37.00
C ARG A 502 -1.63 -8.79 -37.79
N ASP A 503 -2.23 -8.84 -38.98
CA ASP A 503 -2.30 -7.71 -39.90
C ASP A 503 -3.12 -6.53 -39.37
N GLY A 504 -3.98 -6.77 -38.37
CA GLY A 504 -4.72 -5.75 -37.63
C GLY A 504 -4.12 -5.35 -36.27
N ASP A 505 -2.99 -5.90 -35.84
CA ASP A 505 -2.44 -5.64 -34.51
C ASP A 505 -1.57 -4.35 -34.49
N PRO A 506 -1.99 -3.29 -33.77
CA PRO A 506 -1.24 -2.03 -33.69
C PRO A 506 0.16 -2.19 -33.07
N PHE A 507 0.41 -3.28 -32.34
CA PHE A 507 1.72 -3.60 -31.80
C PHE A 507 2.81 -3.71 -32.88
N HIS A 508 2.53 -4.41 -33.98
CA HIS A 508 3.52 -4.58 -35.06
C HIS A 508 3.88 -3.25 -35.73
N CYS A 509 2.90 -2.35 -35.89
CA CYS A 509 3.13 -0.99 -36.37
C CYS A 509 3.99 -0.16 -35.41
N ALA A 510 3.77 -0.29 -34.10
CA ALA A 510 4.59 0.37 -33.09
C ALA A 510 6.03 -0.13 -33.07
N VAL A 511 6.24 -1.46 -33.16
CA VAL A 511 7.58 -2.07 -33.23
C VAL A 511 8.32 -1.60 -34.48
N ARG A 512 7.68 -1.65 -35.66
CA ARG A 512 8.26 -1.16 -36.92
C ARG A 512 8.71 0.29 -36.79
N ARG A 513 7.83 1.17 -36.27
CA ARG A 513 8.16 2.59 -36.09
C ARG A 513 9.33 2.78 -35.13
N MET A 514 9.29 2.14 -33.97
CA MET A 514 10.37 2.21 -32.97
C MET A 514 11.71 1.80 -33.60
N TRP A 515 11.69 0.70 -34.35
CA TRP A 515 12.86 0.14 -34.99
C TRP A 515 13.40 1.04 -36.12
N GLU A 516 12.60 1.35 -37.13
CA GLU A 516 13.01 2.15 -38.31
C GLU A 516 13.53 3.53 -37.92
N ARG A 517 12.96 4.12 -36.87
CA ARG A 517 13.30 5.49 -36.42
C ARG A 517 14.29 5.55 -35.28
N ARG A 518 14.77 4.39 -34.82
CA ARG A 518 15.71 4.25 -33.70
C ARG A 518 15.21 4.97 -32.44
N GLU A 519 13.93 4.79 -32.12
CA GLU A 519 13.30 5.43 -30.95
C GLU A 519 13.57 4.62 -29.68
N PRO A 520 13.97 5.27 -28.56
CA PRO A 520 14.37 4.55 -27.35
C PRO A 520 13.20 4.00 -26.53
N VAL A 521 11.96 4.36 -26.88
CA VAL A 521 10.74 3.96 -26.19
C VAL A 521 9.73 3.45 -27.21
N LEU A 522 9.12 2.31 -26.92
CA LEU A 522 7.96 1.84 -27.66
C LEU A 522 6.75 2.70 -27.29
N THR A 523 6.19 3.40 -28.28
CA THR A 523 5.01 4.25 -28.06
C THR A 523 3.76 3.71 -28.76
N ARG A 524 2.59 4.06 -28.26
CA ARG A 524 1.31 3.80 -28.92
C ARG A 524 1.07 4.82 -30.05
N LEU A 525 1.46 6.06 -29.81
CA LEU A 525 1.27 7.18 -30.73
C LEU A 525 2.56 7.55 -31.44
N ASP A 526 2.41 8.13 -32.63
CA ASP A 526 3.51 8.76 -33.34
C ASP A 526 3.68 10.21 -32.84
N PHE A 527 4.69 10.43 -32.00
CA PHE A 527 4.99 11.76 -31.45
C PHE A 527 5.71 12.70 -32.42
N ARG A 528 6.11 12.24 -33.61
CA ARG A 528 6.73 13.10 -34.64
C ARG A 528 5.69 13.82 -35.51
N HIS A 529 4.41 13.46 -35.42
CA HIS A 529 3.34 14.05 -36.23
C HIS A 529 2.13 14.46 -35.38
N THR A 530 1.85 15.77 -35.32
CA THR A 530 0.73 16.34 -34.53
C THR A 530 -0.64 15.81 -34.98
N THR A 531 -0.84 15.61 -36.29
CA THR A 531 -2.13 15.14 -36.85
C THR A 531 -2.53 13.75 -36.38
N GLY A 532 -1.56 12.88 -36.07
CA GLY A 532 -1.82 11.54 -35.51
C GLY A 532 -2.23 11.59 -34.04
N ILE A 533 -1.66 12.53 -33.29
CA ILE A 533 -1.97 12.73 -31.87
C ILE A 533 -3.39 13.27 -31.71
N ASP A 534 -3.76 14.31 -32.46
CA ASP A 534 -5.10 14.92 -32.38
C ASP A 534 -6.20 13.91 -32.74
N ARG A 535 -5.97 13.09 -33.77
CA ARG A 535 -6.91 12.02 -34.16
C ARG A 535 -7.02 10.93 -33.10
N ALA A 536 -5.91 10.56 -32.46
CA ALA A 536 -5.88 9.47 -31.49
C ALA A 536 -6.45 9.85 -30.11
N LEU A 537 -6.37 11.13 -29.73
CA LEU A 537 -6.86 11.62 -28.44
C LEU A 537 -8.38 11.93 -28.44
N GLY A 538 -9.02 12.03 -29.62
CA GLY A 538 -10.45 12.32 -29.75
C GLY A 538 -10.83 13.74 -29.32
N THR A 539 -12.12 14.09 -29.40
CA THR A 539 -12.63 15.42 -28.99
C THR A 539 -12.23 15.71 -27.54
N PRO A 540 -11.60 16.87 -27.26
CA PRO A 540 -11.13 17.19 -25.92
C PRO A 540 -12.30 17.14 -24.92
N VAL A 541 -12.13 16.35 -23.85
CA VAL A 541 -12.99 16.48 -22.67
C VAL A 541 -12.85 17.93 -22.19
N ARG A 542 -13.99 18.61 -22.01
CA ARG A 542 -14.04 20.05 -21.70
C ARG A 542 -12.98 20.43 -20.66
N ALA A 543 -12.10 21.36 -21.04
CA ALA A 543 -11.08 21.88 -20.16
C ALA A 543 -11.73 22.56 -18.96
N VAL A 544 -11.52 22.02 -17.76
CA VAL A 544 -11.85 22.72 -16.52
C VAL A 544 -10.79 23.79 -16.33
N THR A 545 -11.23 25.05 -16.41
CA THR A 545 -10.36 26.20 -16.12
C THR A 545 -10.26 26.35 -14.60
N HIS A 546 -9.08 26.68 -14.07
CA HIS A 546 -8.86 27.65 -12.98
C HIS A 546 -7.37 27.70 -12.51
N ALA A 547 -6.96 28.87 -12.02
CA ALA A 547 -5.71 29.17 -11.30
C ALA A 547 -5.99 30.20 -10.18
N PRO A 548 -5.30 30.14 -9.03
CA PRO A 548 -4.02 30.83 -8.80
C PRO A 548 -2.94 29.92 -8.13
N PRO A 549 -1.72 30.42 -7.78
CA PRO A 549 -0.55 29.58 -7.52
C PRO A 549 -0.38 29.19 -6.04
N ALA A 550 -0.25 27.89 -5.82
CA ALA A 550 0.37 27.19 -4.69
C ALA A 550 0.38 25.69 -5.09
N MET A 551 0.92 24.82 -4.24
CA MET A 551 0.84 23.37 -4.42
C MET A 551 -0.59 22.92 -4.76
N ARG A 552 -0.79 22.26 -5.91
CA ARG A 552 -2.13 21.85 -6.38
C ARG A 552 -2.39 20.38 -6.07
N THR A 553 -3.23 20.14 -5.05
CA THR A 553 -3.76 18.80 -4.73
C THR A 553 -4.90 18.38 -5.65
N ALA A 554 -5.60 19.33 -6.27
CA ALA A 554 -6.69 19.10 -7.21
C ALA A 554 -6.23 18.87 -8.67
N THR A 555 -7.04 18.12 -9.42
CA THR A 555 -6.94 17.88 -10.86
C THR A 555 -8.16 18.44 -11.57
N GLY A 556 -8.08 18.62 -12.90
CA GLY A 556 -9.21 19.08 -13.71
C GLY A 556 -10.42 18.13 -13.77
N PHE A 557 -10.37 16.97 -13.12
CA PHE A 557 -11.47 15.99 -13.07
C PHE A 557 -12.10 15.87 -11.68
N ASP A 558 -11.51 16.51 -10.67
CA ASP A 558 -12.08 16.50 -9.34
C ASP A 558 -13.34 17.39 -9.36
N THR A 559 -14.47 16.82 -8.92
CA THR A 559 -15.76 17.52 -8.88
C THR A 559 -15.95 18.05 -7.47
N ALA A 560 -16.16 19.37 -7.32
CA ALA A 560 -16.46 19.97 -6.03
C ALA A 560 -17.67 19.28 -5.38
N VAL A 561 -17.45 18.65 -4.24
CA VAL A 561 -18.51 17.99 -3.48
C VAL A 561 -19.21 19.00 -2.58
N ALA A 562 -20.52 19.13 -2.76
CA ALA A 562 -21.34 19.96 -1.90
C ALA A 562 -21.38 19.37 -0.48
N PRO A 563 -21.13 20.18 0.56
CA PRO A 563 -21.23 19.71 1.93
C PRO A 563 -22.67 19.31 2.29
N VAL A 564 -22.81 18.27 3.12
CA VAL A 564 -24.10 17.88 3.67
C VAL A 564 -24.60 18.95 4.64
N GLN A 565 -25.86 19.37 4.48
CA GLN A 565 -26.50 20.32 5.41
C GLN A 565 -26.91 19.61 6.69
N VAL A 566 -26.78 20.26 7.85
CA VAL A 566 -27.24 19.73 9.13
C VAL A 566 -28.71 20.14 9.33
N PRO A 567 -29.60 19.28 9.87
CA PRO A 567 -29.38 17.88 10.26
C PRO A 567 -29.28 16.91 9.07
N ALA A 568 -28.48 15.86 9.22
CA ALA A 568 -28.27 14.84 8.18
C ALA A 568 -28.04 13.44 8.76
N GLU A 569 -28.28 12.42 7.91
CA GLU A 569 -27.98 11.03 8.21
C GLU A 569 -27.28 10.36 7.02
N ILE A 570 -26.05 9.89 7.24
CA ILE A 570 -25.25 9.16 6.26
C ILE A 570 -25.24 7.70 6.65
N SER A 571 -25.78 6.84 5.79
CA SER A 571 -25.92 5.40 6.03
C SER A 571 -25.39 4.51 4.90
N SER A 572 -24.77 5.11 3.89
CA SER A 572 -24.16 4.40 2.76
C SER A 572 -22.78 4.98 2.46
N GLY A 573 -21.82 4.11 2.12
CA GLY A 573 -20.51 4.51 1.64
C GLY A 573 -20.52 5.10 0.23
N GLN A 574 -21.67 5.03 -0.46
CA GLN A 574 -21.90 5.67 -1.76
C GLN A 574 -22.33 7.15 -1.63
N ALA A 575 -22.46 7.67 -0.40
CA ALA A 575 -22.71 9.09 -0.16
C ALA A 575 -21.57 9.93 -0.76
N ALA A 576 -21.93 10.95 -1.54
CA ALA A 576 -20.95 11.81 -2.20
C ALA A 576 -20.12 12.60 -1.18
N GLU A 577 -20.72 12.94 -0.04
CA GLU A 577 -20.14 13.72 1.03
C GLU A 577 -19.08 12.92 1.82
N LEU A 578 -19.06 11.59 1.69
CA LEU A 578 -17.95 10.79 2.17
C LEU A 578 -16.76 10.96 1.22
N GLN A 579 -15.81 11.82 1.58
CA GLN A 579 -14.67 12.20 0.72
C GLN A 579 -13.36 11.50 1.09
N ALA A 580 -13.29 11.04 2.34
CA ALA A 580 -12.08 10.51 2.94
C ALA A 580 -12.32 9.12 3.55
N ALA A 581 -11.49 8.14 3.17
CA ALA A 581 -11.57 6.75 3.61
C ALA A 581 -10.17 6.15 3.71
N ASP A 582 -9.64 6.10 4.92
CA ASP A 582 -8.31 5.58 5.27
C ASP A 582 -8.46 4.23 5.94
N HIS A 583 -7.87 3.18 5.33
CA HIS A 583 -8.07 1.79 5.77
C HIS A 583 -9.55 1.42 5.95
N PHE A 584 -10.41 1.96 5.08
CA PHE A 584 -11.86 1.85 5.17
C PHE A 584 -12.46 1.48 3.81
N ARG A 585 -13.15 0.34 3.74
CA ARG A 585 -13.91 -0.09 2.56
C ARG A 585 -15.34 0.44 2.63
N ARG A 586 -15.69 1.30 1.67
CA ARG A 586 -17.05 1.84 1.51
C ARG A 586 -18.07 0.72 1.31
N GLY A 587 -19.20 0.81 2.01
CA GLY A 587 -20.33 -0.10 1.86
C GLY A 587 -21.40 0.43 0.91
N VAL A 588 -22.30 -0.46 0.48
CA VAL A 588 -23.52 -0.07 -0.26
C VAL A 588 -24.69 0.14 0.70
N GLN A 589 -24.91 -0.79 1.64
CA GLN A 589 -26.01 -0.76 2.62
C GLN A 589 -25.60 -0.26 4.02
N ILE A 590 -24.33 0.10 4.17
CA ILE A 590 -23.72 0.68 5.36
C ILE A 590 -22.72 1.74 4.89
N VAL A 591 -22.23 2.59 5.79
CA VAL A 591 -21.14 3.53 5.46
C VAL A 591 -19.90 2.73 5.01
N GLY A 592 -19.54 1.68 5.75
CA GLY A 592 -18.44 0.79 5.35
C GLY A 592 -17.80 0.05 6.52
N ARG A 593 -16.63 -0.54 6.26
CA ARG A 593 -15.87 -1.37 7.21
C ARG A 593 -14.39 -0.99 7.24
N PHE A 594 -13.80 -1.02 8.41
CA PHE A 594 -12.37 -0.83 8.58
C PHE A 594 -11.58 -2.11 8.31
N GLU A 595 -10.45 -1.97 7.63
CA GLU A 595 -9.43 -3.01 7.49
C GLU A 595 -8.57 -3.12 8.75
N ARG A 596 -8.31 -1.98 9.40
CA ARG A 596 -7.52 -1.77 10.63
C ARG A 596 -7.79 -0.36 11.16
N SER A 597 -7.07 0.08 12.19
CA SER A 597 -7.07 1.49 12.65
C SER A 597 -7.01 2.48 11.49
N GLY A 598 -8.04 3.32 11.35
CA GLY A 598 -8.29 4.12 10.16
C GLY A 598 -9.18 5.34 10.41
N LEU A 599 -9.61 5.98 9.32
CA LEU A 599 -10.38 7.23 9.36
C LEU A 599 -11.42 7.32 8.24
N VAL A 600 -12.50 8.03 8.54
CA VAL A 600 -13.57 8.39 7.61
C VAL A 600 -13.78 9.91 7.69
N GLY A 601 -13.79 10.61 6.56
CA GLY A 601 -14.01 12.06 6.53
C GLY A 601 -15.21 12.45 5.67
N LEU A 602 -16.06 13.29 6.26
CA LEU A 602 -17.36 13.70 5.72
C LEU A 602 -17.38 15.20 5.45
N LYS A 603 -17.88 15.62 4.28
CA LYS A 603 -18.07 17.02 3.93
C LYS A 603 -19.36 17.53 4.58
N VAL A 604 -19.23 18.38 5.58
CA VAL A 604 -20.34 18.93 6.39
C VAL A 604 -20.37 20.44 6.23
N ALA A 605 -21.57 21.00 6.10
CA ALA A 605 -21.71 22.45 5.94
C ALA A 605 -21.37 23.13 7.27
N GLU A 606 -20.74 24.30 7.19
CA GLU A 606 -20.56 25.14 8.37
C GLU A 606 -21.95 25.52 8.91
N ALA A 607 -22.23 25.10 10.14
CA ALA A 607 -23.53 25.29 10.75
C ALA A 607 -23.60 26.57 11.61
N GLY A 608 -22.46 27.22 11.90
CA GLY A 608 -22.38 28.41 12.77
C GLY A 608 -22.73 28.16 14.25
N HIS A 609 -23.32 27.02 14.59
CA HIS A 609 -23.62 26.54 15.93
C HIS A 609 -23.02 25.13 16.14
N ALA A 610 -23.05 24.64 17.38
CA ALA A 610 -22.54 23.31 17.70
C ALA A 610 -23.36 22.21 17.01
N VAL A 611 -22.68 21.13 16.59
CA VAL A 611 -23.27 19.99 15.88
C VAL A 611 -23.07 18.73 16.70
N ARG A 612 -24.16 18.02 17.02
CA ARG A 612 -24.11 16.72 17.68
C ARG A 612 -23.92 15.61 16.66
N VAL A 613 -22.85 14.84 16.82
CA VAL A 613 -22.47 13.72 15.95
C VAL A 613 -22.77 12.41 16.65
N ASN A 614 -23.57 11.55 16.03
CA ASN A 614 -23.83 10.18 16.51
C ASN A 614 -23.28 9.17 15.49
N VAL A 615 -22.32 8.35 15.91
CA VAL A 615 -21.71 7.29 15.10
C VAL A 615 -22.17 5.93 15.60
N THR A 616 -22.82 5.14 14.75
CA THR A 616 -23.23 3.77 15.08
C THR A 616 -22.22 2.78 14.54
N LEU A 617 -21.61 2.00 15.45
CA LEU A 617 -20.58 1.02 15.15
C LEU A 617 -21.09 -0.39 15.43
N SER A 618 -20.73 -1.37 14.60
CA SER A 618 -21.07 -2.77 14.88
C SER A 618 -20.07 -3.78 14.33
N VAL A 619 -20.05 -4.96 14.94
CA VAL A 619 -19.23 -6.12 14.54
C VAL A 619 -20.14 -7.32 14.33
N ASP A 620 -19.89 -8.12 13.29
CA ASP A 620 -20.45 -9.46 13.11
C ASP A 620 -19.33 -10.50 13.05
N ASP A 621 -19.40 -11.50 13.92
CA ASP A 621 -18.36 -12.53 14.03
C ASP A 621 -18.16 -13.34 12.73
N LEU A 622 -19.23 -13.53 11.95
CA LEU A 622 -19.19 -14.27 10.68
C LEU A 622 -18.39 -13.55 9.59
N SER A 623 -18.32 -12.21 9.61
CA SER A 623 -17.54 -11.47 8.62
C SER A 623 -16.14 -11.15 9.12
N ALA A 624 -15.95 -11.00 10.44
CA ALA A 624 -14.68 -10.60 11.06
C ALA A 624 -13.52 -11.60 10.77
N GLN A 625 -13.82 -12.90 10.67
CA GLN A 625 -12.82 -13.95 10.38
C GLN A 625 -12.09 -13.75 9.03
N GLY A 626 -12.71 -13.05 8.07
CA GLY A 626 -12.11 -12.78 6.76
C GLY A 626 -11.27 -11.50 6.68
N TRP A 627 -11.24 -10.67 7.72
CA TRP A 627 -10.48 -9.40 7.73
C TRP A 627 -9.14 -9.49 8.43
N HIS A 628 -8.96 -10.50 9.29
CA HIS A 628 -7.68 -10.87 9.88
C HIS A 628 -6.83 -11.66 8.86
N LEU A 629 -6.58 -11.07 7.69
CA LEU A 629 -5.68 -11.65 6.70
C LEU A 629 -4.24 -11.37 7.14
N GLN A 630 -3.48 -12.46 7.41
CA GLN A 630 -2.02 -12.55 7.63
C GLN A 630 -1.48 -12.72 9.06
N GLN A 631 -2.23 -13.30 10.01
CA GLN A 631 -1.58 -13.95 11.15
C GLN A 631 -1.98 -15.43 11.22
N GLU A 632 -1.07 -16.30 10.76
CA GLU A 632 -1.03 -17.70 11.19
C GLU A 632 -0.60 -17.74 12.67
N THR A 633 -1.46 -17.29 13.58
CA THR A 633 -1.26 -17.52 15.01
C THR A 633 -2.11 -18.72 15.40
N GLY A 634 -1.44 -19.87 15.51
CA GLY A 634 -2.00 -21.11 16.06
C GLY A 634 -2.21 -21.02 17.58
N VAL A 635 -3.01 -20.06 18.03
CA VAL A 635 -3.43 -19.95 19.43
C VAL A 635 -4.91 -20.29 19.50
N ASP A 636 -5.27 -21.23 20.38
CA ASP A 636 -6.65 -21.56 20.74
C ASP A 636 -7.40 -20.26 21.13
N ASP A 637 -8.20 -19.76 20.18
CA ASP A 637 -8.68 -18.38 20.18
C ASP A 637 -9.88 -18.22 21.14
N LYS A 638 -9.60 -17.98 22.42
CA LYS A 638 -10.60 -17.35 23.29
C LYS A 638 -10.91 -16.00 22.67
N ALA A 639 -12.13 -15.83 22.15
CA ALA A 639 -12.56 -14.58 21.55
C ALA A 639 -12.50 -13.43 22.58
N LEU A 640 -11.41 -12.66 22.58
CA LEU A 640 -11.17 -11.52 23.47
C LEU A 640 -12.01 -10.32 23.02
N PRO A 641 -12.53 -9.47 23.92
CA PRO A 641 -13.30 -8.27 23.55
C PRO A 641 -12.45 -7.24 22.80
N ARG A 642 -13.10 -6.37 22.04
CA ARG A 642 -12.48 -5.27 21.27
C ARG A 642 -12.66 -3.96 22.02
N LEU A 643 -11.58 -3.25 22.28
CA LEU A 643 -11.60 -1.92 22.89
C LEU A 643 -11.12 -0.89 21.86
N ILE A 644 -12.03 -0.01 21.46
CA ILE A 644 -11.87 0.87 20.30
C ILE A 644 -11.92 2.32 20.76
N GLN A 645 -10.97 3.12 20.31
CA GLN A 645 -10.98 4.57 20.49
C GLN A 645 -11.69 5.24 19.31
N VAL A 646 -12.61 6.15 19.60
CA VAL A 646 -13.23 7.02 18.60
C VAL A 646 -12.78 8.45 18.83
N ARG A 647 -12.07 9.00 17.86
CA ARG A 647 -11.60 10.39 17.87
C ARG A 647 -12.30 11.17 16.77
N ALA A 648 -12.39 12.48 16.96
CA ALA A 648 -12.84 13.39 15.91
C ALA A 648 -12.00 14.65 15.94
N GLN A 649 -11.50 15.04 14.77
CA GLN A 649 -10.55 16.15 14.59
C GLN A 649 -9.32 16.02 15.51
N GLY A 650 -8.78 14.80 15.66
CA GLY A 650 -7.59 14.54 16.47
C GLY A 650 -7.84 14.53 17.97
N ARG A 651 -9.08 14.71 18.45
CA ARG A 651 -9.44 14.67 19.87
C ARG A 651 -10.14 13.36 20.22
N LEU A 652 -9.70 12.69 21.28
CA LEU A 652 -10.40 11.53 21.82
C LEU A 652 -11.79 11.95 22.31
N ARG A 653 -12.84 11.38 21.71
CA ARG A 653 -14.23 11.68 22.06
C ARG A 653 -14.77 10.64 23.03
N GLN A 654 -14.80 9.38 22.61
CA GLN A 654 -15.32 8.27 23.41
C GLN A 654 -14.58 6.98 23.07
N CYS A 655 -14.70 5.97 23.93
CA CYS A 655 -14.23 4.61 23.66
C CYS A 655 -15.40 3.63 23.67
N LEU A 656 -15.26 2.56 22.91
CA LEU A 656 -16.26 1.51 22.76
C LEU A 656 -15.65 0.15 23.07
N LEU A 657 -16.26 -0.55 24.01
CA LEU A 657 -15.96 -1.95 24.34
C LEU A 657 -17.03 -2.86 23.72
N LEU A 658 -16.61 -3.75 22.83
CA LEU A 658 -17.47 -4.72 22.17
C LEU A 658 -17.06 -6.13 22.59
N GLU A 659 -17.99 -6.88 23.19
CA GLU A 659 -17.78 -8.29 23.52
C GLU A 659 -17.64 -9.14 22.28
N SER A 660 -16.84 -10.19 22.39
CA SER A 660 -16.74 -11.21 21.34
C SER A 660 -17.75 -12.34 21.57
N GLY A 661 -18.25 -12.95 20.50
CA GLY A 661 -19.14 -14.11 20.54
C GLY A 661 -20.52 -13.88 19.90
N GLY A 662 -21.13 -15.00 19.49
CA GLY A 662 -22.13 -15.06 18.41
C GLY A 662 -23.24 -14.00 18.41
N GLY A 663 -23.34 -13.27 17.30
CA GLY A 663 -24.39 -12.30 17.01
C GLY A 663 -23.83 -10.99 16.45
N MET A 664 -24.71 -10.02 16.18
CA MET A 664 -24.27 -8.67 15.85
C MET A 664 -24.19 -7.84 17.13
N LYS A 665 -23.01 -7.33 17.45
CA LYS A 665 -22.78 -6.40 18.56
C LYS A 665 -22.82 -4.98 18.04
N ARG A 666 -23.52 -4.09 18.73
CA ARG A 666 -23.65 -2.67 18.32
C ARG A 666 -23.35 -1.74 19.48
N GLY A 667 -22.63 -0.68 19.19
CA GLY A 667 -22.40 0.45 20.08
C GLY A 667 -22.68 1.77 19.36
N THR A 668 -22.94 2.82 20.14
CA THR A 668 -23.11 4.18 19.64
C THR A 668 -22.13 5.09 20.35
N VAL A 669 -21.47 5.95 19.58
CA VAL A 669 -20.64 7.03 20.10
C VAL A 669 -21.31 8.36 19.80
N VAL A 670 -21.40 9.23 20.80
CA VAL A 670 -22.05 10.55 20.70
C VAL A 670 -21.11 11.62 21.23
N PHE A 671 -20.87 12.67 20.44
CA PHE A 671 -20.09 13.83 20.85
C PHE A 671 -20.59 15.10 20.17
N ASP A 672 -20.31 16.24 20.79
CA ASP A 672 -20.58 17.55 20.21
C ASP A 672 -19.31 18.08 19.54
N LEU A 673 -19.51 18.73 18.39
CA LEU A 673 -18.52 19.41 17.60
C LEU A 673 -18.81 20.91 17.65
N MET A 674 -17.89 21.68 18.22
CA MET A 674 -18.08 23.13 18.33
C MET A 674 -17.88 23.81 16.97
N PRO A 675 -18.46 25.02 16.74
CA PRO A 675 -18.36 25.72 15.45
C PRO A 675 -16.93 25.89 14.94
N ASP A 676 -15.98 26.12 15.85
CA ASP A 676 -14.56 26.32 15.56
C ASP A 676 -13.78 25.02 15.31
N GLU A 677 -14.36 23.86 15.57
CA GLU A 677 -13.75 22.55 15.31
C GLU A 677 -13.96 22.05 13.88
N LEU A 678 -14.95 22.59 13.15
CA LEU A 678 -15.10 22.35 11.72
C LEU A 678 -14.19 23.30 10.93
N PRO A 679 -13.36 22.79 10.00
CA PRO A 679 -12.59 23.66 9.13
C PRO A 679 -13.53 24.45 8.18
N ALA A 680 -13.03 25.54 7.60
CA ALA A 680 -13.79 26.33 6.63
C ALA A 680 -14.22 25.55 5.37
N ASP A 681 -13.53 24.45 5.04
CA ASP A 681 -13.94 23.56 3.95
C ASP A 681 -14.87 22.43 4.41
N GLY A 682 -15.25 22.39 5.68
CA GLY A 682 -16.28 21.49 6.20
C GLY A 682 -15.90 20.02 6.34
N LEU A 683 -14.62 19.62 6.22
CA LEU A 683 -14.24 18.21 6.37
C LEU A 683 -14.24 17.78 7.86
N LEU A 684 -15.26 16.99 8.25
CA LEU A 684 -15.35 16.29 9.53
C LEU A 684 -14.59 14.97 9.46
N CYS A 685 -13.47 14.87 10.17
CA CYS A 685 -12.69 13.63 10.30
C CYS A 685 -13.12 12.83 11.54
N ILE A 686 -13.50 11.56 11.34
CA ILE A 686 -13.79 10.59 12.40
C ILE A 686 -12.74 9.48 12.32
N GLU A 687 -11.96 9.33 13.37
CA GLU A 687 -10.91 8.30 13.48
C GLU A 687 -11.41 7.17 14.36
N VAL A 688 -11.09 5.95 13.96
CA VAL A 688 -11.37 4.74 14.71
C VAL A 688 -10.07 3.97 14.85
N LEU A 689 -9.54 3.96 16.06
CA LEU A 689 -8.22 3.42 16.37
C LEU A 689 -8.34 2.29 17.39
N ASP A 690 -7.43 1.33 17.30
CA ASP A 690 -7.19 0.38 18.38
C ASP A 690 -6.77 1.13 19.66
N VAL A 691 -7.10 0.60 20.84
CA VAL A 691 -6.72 1.23 22.13
C VAL A 691 -5.20 1.35 22.29
N THR A 692 -4.43 0.55 21.56
CA THR A 692 -2.96 0.58 21.57
C THR A 692 -2.36 1.59 20.58
N GLU A 693 -3.18 2.26 19.77
CA GLU A 693 -2.73 3.20 18.73
C GLU A 693 -3.11 4.67 18.99
N GLY A 694 -2.34 5.61 18.44
CA GLY A 694 -2.61 7.05 18.48
C GLY A 694 -1.75 7.84 19.47
N SER A 695 -1.78 9.18 19.35
CA SER A 695 -1.02 10.06 20.25
C SER A 695 -1.50 9.91 21.69
N GLY A 696 -0.54 9.62 22.58
CA GLY A 696 -0.74 9.65 24.02
C GLY A 696 -1.20 8.34 24.66
N VAL A 697 -1.18 7.19 23.98
CA VAL A 697 -1.47 5.89 24.62
C VAL A 697 -0.34 5.52 25.59
N PRO A 698 -0.57 5.54 26.91
CA PRO A 698 0.49 5.34 27.89
C PRO A 698 0.80 3.86 28.08
N GLU A 699 2.05 3.54 28.42
CA GLU A 699 2.47 2.16 28.66
C GLU A 699 1.67 1.49 29.80
N THR A 700 1.22 2.29 30.77
CA THR A 700 0.34 1.83 31.86
C THR A 700 -1.00 1.29 31.34
N LEU A 701 -1.61 1.98 30.37
CA LEU A 701 -2.85 1.54 29.74
C LEU A 701 -2.62 0.27 28.91
N ARG A 702 -1.54 0.23 28.11
CA ARG A 702 -1.17 -0.95 27.32
C ARG A 702 -0.99 -2.18 28.21
N GLY A 703 -0.26 -2.02 29.32
CA GLY A 703 -0.09 -3.08 30.32
C GLY A 703 -1.39 -3.53 30.97
N ALA A 704 -2.32 -2.60 31.24
CA ALA A 704 -3.61 -2.92 31.86
C ALA A 704 -4.56 -3.71 30.96
N VAL A 705 -4.47 -3.55 29.63
CA VAL A 705 -5.34 -4.24 28.66
C VAL A 705 -4.66 -5.43 27.97
N ALA A 706 -3.34 -5.57 28.09
CA ALA A 706 -2.56 -6.64 27.48
C ALA A 706 -3.15 -8.03 27.78
N GLY A 707 -3.37 -8.82 26.72
CA GLY A 707 -3.95 -10.17 26.81
C GLY A 707 -5.42 -10.23 27.27
N SER A 708 -6.06 -9.08 27.51
CA SER A 708 -7.47 -8.98 27.94
C SER A 708 -8.37 -8.40 26.85
N VAL A 709 -7.80 -7.77 25.82
CA VAL A 709 -8.48 -7.28 24.61
C VAL A 709 -7.84 -7.89 23.36
N MET A 710 -8.59 -7.96 22.27
CA MET A 710 -8.11 -8.42 20.97
C MET A 710 -7.13 -7.40 20.38
N ASP A 711 -6.00 -7.89 19.86
CA ASP A 711 -5.08 -7.10 19.05
C ASP A 711 -5.74 -6.72 17.71
N ASP A 712 -5.55 -5.46 17.26
CA ASP A 712 -6.23 -4.88 16.09
C ASP A 712 -7.77 -5.06 16.16
N GLY A 713 -8.35 -4.59 17.27
CA GLY A 713 -9.79 -4.67 17.53
C GLY A 713 -10.65 -3.92 16.51
N VAL A 714 -10.05 -3.10 15.65
CA VAL A 714 -10.73 -2.33 14.59
C VAL A 714 -10.96 -3.15 13.32
N ALA A 715 -10.12 -4.17 13.05
CA ALA A 715 -10.26 -4.98 11.85
C ALA A 715 -11.67 -5.60 11.71
N GLY A 716 -12.35 -5.29 10.60
CA GLY A 716 -13.72 -5.73 10.31
C GLY A 716 -14.84 -4.93 10.98
N LEU A 717 -14.52 -3.95 11.84
CA LEU A 717 -15.49 -3.05 12.47
C LEU A 717 -16.23 -2.24 11.41
N ARG A 718 -17.56 -2.14 11.54
CA ARG A 718 -18.38 -1.40 10.58
C ARG A 718 -18.89 -0.09 11.16
N ILE A 719 -18.96 0.93 10.31
CA ILE A 719 -19.79 2.11 10.54
C ILE A 719 -21.13 1.84 9.85
N ASP A 720 -22.17 1.65 10.66
CA ASP A 720 -23.54 1.49 10.17
C ASP A 720 -24.07 2.83 9.65
N ARG A 721 -23.85 3.91 10.41
CA ARG A 721 -24.47 5.22 10.19
C ARG A 721 -23.76 6.33 10.96
N VAL A 722 -23.76 7.53 10.39
CA VAL A 722 -23.40 8.79 11.04
C VAL A 722 -24.59 9.75 10.98
N ARG A 723 -25.05 10.28 12.12
CA ARG A 723 -26.08 11.33 12.19
C ARG A 723 -25.50 12.63 12.69
N LEU A 724 -25.90 13.72 12.07
CA LEU A 724 -25.53 15.09 12.41
C LEU A 724 -26.82 15.83 12.81
N GLN A 725 -26.81 16.50 13.96
CA GLN A 725 -27.95 17.23 14.49
C GLN A 725 -27.49 18.60 14.99
N GLU A 726 -28.32 19.62 14.79
CA GLU A 726 -28.09 20.93 15.38
C GLU A 726 -28.37 20.86 16.89
N ILE A 727 -27.62 21.63 17.67
CA ILE A 727 -27.87 21.82 19.09
C ILE A 727 -28.57 23.17 19.25
N PRO A 728 -29.83 23.23 19.73
CA PRO A 728 -30.52 24.50 19.95
C PRO A 728 -29.77 25.38 20.96
N ASP A 729 -29.67 26.69 20.69
CA ASP A 729 -28.99 27.68 21.55
C ASP A 729 -29.63 27.80 22.95
N ASP A 730 -30.87 27.34 23.10
CA ASP A 730 -31.72 27.52 24.27
C ASP A 730 -31.57 26.41 25.33
N GLY A 731 -30.75 25.38 25.12
CA GLY A 731 -30.34 24.43 26.17
C GLY A 731 -31.45 23.62 26.85
N VAL A 732 -32.71 23.74 26.42
CA VAL A 732 -33.84 22.98 27.01
C VAL A 732 -33.87 21.58 26.40
N SER A 733 -33.04 20.69 26.93
CA SER A 733 -33.30 19.25 26.85
C SER A 733 -34.41 18.88 27.84
N ASP A 734 -35.23 17.88 27.52
CA ASP A 734 -36.09 17.20 28.51
C ASP A 734 -35.29 16.92 29.80
N PRO A 735 -35.90 17.07 31.00
CA PRO A 735 -35.20 16.78 32.24
C PRO A 735 -34.71 15.33 32.22
N ALA A 736 -33.39 15.14 32.22
CA ALA A 736 -32.83 13.79 32.19
C ALA A 736 -33.28 13.04 33.45
N PRO A 737 -33.66 11.75 33.33
CA PRO A 737 -34.12 10.97 34.49
C PRO A 737 -33.03 10.88 35.55
N ALA A 738 -33.36 10.81 36.85
CA ALA A 738 -32.36 10.73 37.92
C ALA A 738 -31.55 9.41 37.94
N THR A 739 -32.09 8.35 37.32
CA THR A 739 -31.45 7.02 37.24
C THR A 739 -31.60 6.43 35.84
N LEU A 740 -30.52 5.87 35.30
CA LEU A 740 -30.53 5.05 34.10
C LEU A 740 -30.17 3.60 34.40
N ASP A 741 -30.88 2.66 33.78
CA ASP A 741 -30.46 1.26 33.74
C ASP A 741 -29.24 1.08 32.81
N ALA A 742 -28.51 -0.02 32.96
CA ALA A 742 -27.31 -0.31 32.18
C ALA A 742 -27.52 -0.22 30.65
N SER A 743 -28.66 -0.72 30.13
CA SER A 743 -28.97 -0.70 28.70
C SER A 743 -29.25 0.71 28.17
N ARG A 744 -29.77 1.60 29.02
CA ARG A 744 -29.96 3.02 28.68
C ARG A 744 -28.64 3.77 28.76
N CYS A 745 -27.76 3.45 29.71
CA CYS A 745 -26.41 4.02 29.76
C CYS A 745 -25.63 3.75 28.48
N GLU A 746 -25.73 2.52 27.95
CA GLU A 746 -25.05 2.13 26.70
C GLU A 746 -25.68 2.76 25.45
N ARG A 747 -27.02 2.91 25.42
CA ARG A 747 -27.69 3.70 24.36
C ARG A 747 -27.31 5.18 24.38
N ALA A 748 -27.08 5.73 25.58
CA ALA A 748 -26.67 7.11 25.77
C ALA A 748 -25.15 7.31 25.56
N SER A 749 -24.41 6.26 25.19
CA SER A 749 -22.94 6.21 25.05
C SER A 749 -22.13 6.47 26.34
N LEU A 750 -22.79 6.73 27.48
CA LEU A 750 -22.16 7.02 28.77
C LEU A 750 -21.35 5.84 29.29
N ILE A 751 -21.87 4.62 29.18
CA ILE A 751 -21.16 3.40 29.58
C ILE A 751 -21.09 2.46 28.38
N SER A 752 -19.89 1.97 28.07
CA SER A 752 -19.71 0.89 27.10
C SER A 752 -19.21 -0.37 27.80
N SER A 753 -19.98 -1.44 27.71
CA SER A 753 -19.82 -2.61 28.59
C SER A 753 -19.93 -3.97 27.87
N GLY A 754 -19.90 -3.97 26.53
CA GLY A 754 -19.98 -5.20 25.73
C GLY A 754 -20.86 -5.11 24.49
N GLY A 755 -21.62 -4.02 24.33
CA GLY A 755 -22.48 -3.76 23.19
C GLY A 755 -23.90 -4.30 23.35
N LEU A 756 -24.84 -3.72 22.59
CA LEU A 756 -26.26 -4.06 22.65
C LEU A 756 -26.54 -5.37 21.91
N VAL A 757 -26.72 -6.46 22.65
CA VAL A 757 -27.10 -7.79 22.12
C VAL A 757 -28.57 -8.07 22.43
N ASN A 758 -29.39 -8.33 21.41
CA ASN A 758 -30.80 -8.73 21.54
C ASN A 758 -31.66 -7.83 22.48
N LEU A 759 -32.34 -6.84 21.89
CA LEU A 759 -33.22 -5.82 22.52
C LEU A 759 -34.39 -6.33 23.41
N LYS A 760 -34.50 -7.63 23.69
CA LYS A 760 -35.64 -8.23 24.41
C LYS A 760 -35.59 -8.12 25.94
N GLY A 761 -34.50 -7.65 26.55
CA GLY A 761 -34.38 -7.49 28.01
C GLY A 761 -33.92 -6.09 28.42
N ARG A 762 -34.74 -5.36 29.19
CA ARG A 762 -34.36 -4.10 29.85
C ARG A 762 -33.88 -4.39 31.28
N GLY A 763 -32.81 -3.72 31.74
CA GLY A 763 -32.59 -3.49 33.18
C GLY A 763 -31.17 -3.71 33.75
N SER A 764 -30.34 -4.60 33.21
CA SER A 764 -28.97 -4.83 33.72
C SER A 764 -28.06 -5.46 32.67
N HIS A 765 -26.75 -5.19 32.72
CA HIS A 765 -25.78 -5.69 31.74
C HIS A 765 -24.66 -6.49 32.43
N SER A 766 -24.42 -7.72 31.98
CA SER A 766 -23.35 -8.57 32.54
C SER A 766 -22.01 -8.13 31.98
N LEU A 767 -21.00 -7.97 32.83
CA LEU A 767 -19.65 -7.58 32.43
C LEU A 767 -18.82 -8.84 32.21
N SER A 768 -19.06 -9.54 31.09
CA SER A 768 -18.35 -10.81 30.82
C SER A 768 -16.87 -10.61 30.51
N THR A 769 -16.50 -9.40 30.08
CA THR A 769 -15.14 -8.93 29.81
C THR A 769 -14.32 -8.63 31.08
N GLY A 770 -14.97 -8.50 32.23
CA GLY A 770 -14.32 -8.01 33.45
C GLY A 770 -13.93 -6.52 33.40
N MET A 771 -14.44 -5.75 32.43
CA MET A 771 -14.14 -4.33 32.26
C MET A 771 -15.31 -3.57 31.63
N PHE A 772 -15.37 -2.25 31.84
CA PHE A 772 -16.25 -1.34 31.12
C PHE A 772 -15.63 0.05 31.01
N VAL A 773 -16.13 0.84 30.07
CA VAL A 773 -15.70 2.21 29.84
C VAL A 773 -16.76 3.18 30.32
N VAL A 774 -16.35 4.23 31.03
CA VAL A 774 -17.19 5.41 31.32
C VAL A 774 -16.74 6.55 30.41
N ASN A 775 -17.61 7.00 29.52
CA ASN A 775 -17.31 8.03 28.53
C ASN A 775 -17.74 9.43 28.98
N PRO A 776 -17.08 10.50 28.50
CA PRO A 776 -17.66 11.83 28.53
C PRO A 776 -18.96 11.85 27.72
N VAL A 777 -19.94 12.64 28.14
CA VAL A 777 -21.20 12.81 27.42
C VAL A 777 -21.45 14.28 27.05
N PRO A 778 -22.15 14.53 25.94
CA PRO A 778 -22.57 15.86 25.51
C PRO A 778 -23.36 16.65 26.56
N GLN A 779 -23.37 17.98 26.45
CA GLN A 779 -24.18 18.85 27.33
C GLN A 779 -25.69 18.57 27.15
N GLY A 780 -26.44 18.60 28.25
CA GLY A 780 -27.88 18.30 28.24
C GLY A 780 -28.21 16.81 28.19
N VAL A 781 -27.21 15.93 28.37
CA VAL A 781 -27.40 14.47 28.50
C VAL A 781 -27.19 14.04 29.96
N PHE A 782 -27.83 12.93 30.36
CA PHE A 782 -27.60 12.31 31.66
C PHE A 782 -26.10 12.07 31.92
N GLY A 783 -25.56 12.64 33.01
CA GLY A 783 -24.13 12.58 33.34
C GLY A 783 -23.27 13.71 32.76
N SER A 784 -23.88 14.78 32.26
CA SER A 784 -23.17 15.96 31.73
C SER A 784 -22.75 17.00 32.78
N GLY A 785 -22.95 16.71 34.08
CA GLY A 785 -22.57 17.56 35.22
C GLY A 785 -22.67 16.81 36.55
N GLY A 786 -22.22 17.43 37.66
CA GLY A 786 -22.42 16.90 39.02
C GLY A 786 -21.68 15.58 39.34
N ASP A 787 -22.35 14.65 40.01
CA ASP A 787 -21.79 13.34 40.43
C ASP A 787 -22.57 12.16 39.84
N LEU A 788 -21.84 11.11 39.45
CA LEU A 788 -22.36 9.83 38.98
C LEU A 788 -22.08 8.73 40.00
N THR A 789 -23.11 7.97 40.37
CA THR A 789 -22.96 6.75 41.18
C THR A 789 -23.31 5.52 40.35
N ILE A 790 -22.31 4.69 40.05
CA ILE A 790 -22.45 3.45 39.28
C ILE A 790 -22.61 2.28 40.26
N ARG A 791 -23.69 1.51 40.14
CA ARG A 791 -23.97 0.36 41.00
C ARG A 791 -23.70 -0.97 40.29
N LEU A 792 -22.79 -1.75 40.86
CA LEU A 792 -22.39 -3.09 40.41
C LEU A 792 -22.86 -4.15 41.41
N VAL A 793 -23.29 -5.32 40.93
CA VAL A 793 -23.57 -6.51 41.77
C VAL A 793 -22.92 -7.76 41.18
N GLN A 794 -22.86 -8.84 41.96
CA GLN A 794 -22.48 -10.16 41.44
C GLN A 794 -23.73 -11.02 41.19
N LYS A 795 -23.95 -11.47 39.95
CA LYS A 795 -25.03 -12.43 39.61
C LYS A 795 -24.43 -13.79 39.26
N THR A 796 -24.98 -14.87 39.83
CA THR A 796 -24.58 -16.24 39.47
C THR A 796 -24.80 -16.41 37.98
N GLY A 797 -23.71 -16.67 37.24
CA GLY A 797 -23.79 -16.83 35.80
C GLY A 797 -24.85 -17.87 35.47
N THR A 798 -25.82 -17.53 34.64
CA THR A 798 -26.66 -18.54 34.00
C THR A 798 -25.79 -19.26 32.98
N SER A 799 -24.88 -20.12 33.45
CA SER A 799 -24.37 -21.21 32.63
C SER A 799 -25.60 -21.98 32.19
N ALA A 800 -25.88 -21.97 30.90
CA ALA A 800 -26.84 -22.86 30.31
C ALA A 800 -26.38 -24.30 30.56
N CYS A 801 -26.80 -24.88 31.68
CA CYS A 801 -27.06 -26.31 31.70
C CYS A 801 -28.16 -26.53 30.66
N ARG A 802 -27.77 -26.89 29.44
CA ARG A 802 -28.65 -27.63 28.53
C ARG A 802 -28.99 -28.92 29.27
N GLU A 803 -30.09 -28.92 30.01
CA GLU A 803 -30.69 -30.16 30.48
C GLU A 803 -30.98 -31.04 29.24
N PRO A 804 -30.63 -32.33 29.24
CA PRO A 804 -30.99 -33.24 28.17
C PRO A 804 -32.51 -33.23 28.00
N ARG A 805 -32.97 -33.07 26.76
CA ARG A 805 -34.38 -32.86 26.37
C ARG A 805 -35.29 -34.09 26.51
N THR A 806 -34.98 -34.97 27.44
CA THR A 806 -35.79 -36.14 27.77
C THR A 806 -35.95 -36.12 29.27
N TRP A 807 -37.15 -35.87 29.78
CA TRP A 807 -37.73 -36.39 31.04
C TRP A 807 -39.19 -35.89 31.13
N PRO A 808 -40.18 -36.73 31.53
CA PRO A 808 -41.61 -36.40 31.38
C PRO A 808 -42.14 -35.38 32.40
N ARG A 809 -43.10 -34.55 31.96
CA ARG A 809 -43.75 -33.41 32.65
C ARG A 809 -44.63 -33.73 33.89
N ARG A 810 -44.29 -34.71 34.72
CA ARG A 810 -45.05 -35.01 35.94
C ARG A 810 -44.15 -35.21 37.16
N MET A 811 -43.45 -34.15 37.58
CA MET A 811 -42.92 -33.97 38.95
C MET A 811 -42.32 -32.56 39.09
N ALA A 812 -43.14 -31.52 38.92
CA ALA A 812 -42.71 -30.11 39.01
C ALA A 812 -43.33 -29.38 40.21
N TRP A 813 -43.50 -30.07 41.34
CA TRP A 813 -44.09 -29.45 42.55
C TRP A 813 -43.25 -29.54 43.82
N HIS A 814 -42.05 -30.13 43.79
CA HIS A 814 -41.09 -30.00 44.90
C HIS A 814 -39.65 -30.13 44.39
N ARG A 815 -38.97 -28.99 44.21
CA ARG A 815 -37.52 -28.77 44.16
C ARG A 815 -37.36 -27.28 43.87
N GLY A 816 -36.86 -26.42 44.72
CA GLY A 816 -36.07 -26.52 45.94
C GLY A 816 -35.43 -25.14 46.03
N ARG A 817 -35.42 -24.52 47.22
CA ARG A 817 -34.75 -23.24 47.46
C ARG A 817 -33.40 -23.23 46.75
N ARG A 818 -33.25 -22.44 45.67
CA ARG A 818 -31.93 -21.99 45.25
C ARG A 818 -31.46 -21.11 46.39
N GLU A 819 -30.63 -21.66 47.26
CA GLU A 819 -29.75 -20.86 48.10
C GLU A 819 -29.04 -19.89 47.15
N ARG A 820 -29.50 -18.64 47.15
CA ARG A 820 -28.68 -17.53 46.67
C ARG A 820 -27.48 -17.52 47.60
N ARG A 821 -26.39 -18.20 47.22
CA ARG A 821 -25.08 -17.82 47.74
C ARG A 821 -24.91 -16.36 47.33
N THR A 822 -25.08 -15.47 48.29
CA THR A 822 -24.68 -14.07 48.19
C THR A 822 -23.19 -14.08 47.92
N ALA A 823 -22.82 -13.98 46.65
CA ALA A 823 -21.46 -13.69 46.27
C ALA A 823 -21.21 -12.24 46.71
N GLY A 824 -20.08 -11.99 47.38
CA GLY A 824 -19.78 -10.67 47.95
C GLY A 824 -19.80 -9.55 46.90
N ALA A 825 -19.80 -8.30 47.36
CA ALA A 825 -19.77 -7.14 46.47
C ALA A 825 -18.60 -7.19 45.45
N PRO A 826 -18.80 -6.87 44.16
CA PRO A 826 -17.75 -6.91 43.13
C PRO A 826 -16.51 -6.11 43.53
N ASN A 827 -15.32 -6.66 43.31
CA ASN A 827 -14.09 -5.91 43.59
C ASN A 827 -13.70 -5.10 42.35
N VAL A 828 -13.73 -3.77 42.48
CA VAL A 828 -13.23 -2.89 41.43
C VAL A 828 -11.71 -2.87 41.52
N GLY A 829 -11.05 -3.08 40.39
CA GLY A 829 -9.61 -3.02 40.26
C GLY A 829 -9.16 -1.58 40.05
N GLN A 830 -8.54 -1.32 38.91
CA GLN A 830 -8.04 0.00 38.54
C GLN A 830 -9.10 0.81 37.78
N VAL A 831 -9.06 2.12 37.98
CA VAL A 831 -9.76 3.09 37.14
C VAL A 831 -8.72 3.98 36.48
N LEU A 832 -8.55 3.83 35.16
CA LEU A 832 -7.51 4.52 34.40
C LEU A 832 -8.13 5.53 33.45
N SER A 833 -7.55 6.72 33.34
CA SER A 833 -7.82 7.58 32.17
C SER A 833 -7.27 6.91 30.92
N ILE A 834 -8.10 6.73 29.89
CA ILE A 834 -7.62 6.22 28.61
C ILE A 834 -6.71 7.26 27.92
N HIS A 835 -6.90 8.55 28.22
CA HIS A 835 -6.10 9.61 27.62
C HIS A 835 -4.71 9.77 28.27
N SER A 836 -4.63 9.83 29.61
CA SER A 836 -3.36 10.07 30.32
C SER A 836 -2.74 8.81 30.91
N GLY A 837 -3.51 7.73 31.09
CA GLY A 837 -3.06 6.46 31.69
C GLY A 837 -2.86 6.55 33.19
N ASP A 838 -3.17 7.70 33.79
CA ASP A 838 -3.13 7.91 35.22
C ASP A 838 -4.30 7.19 35.88
N GLU A 839 -4.05 6.69 37.08
CA GLU A 839 -5.10 6.15 37.94
C GLU A 839 -5.94 7.30 38.49
N VAL A 840 -7.24 7.24 38.22
CA VAL A 840 -8.20 8.24 38.70
C VAL A 840 -8.70 7.81 40.08
N PRO A 841 -8.57 8.63 41.12
CA PRO A 841 -9.06 8.29 42.44
C PRO A 841 -10.59 8.27 42.44
N VAL A 842 -11.17 7.08 42.61
CA VAL A 842 -12.63 6.88 42.66
C VAL A 842 -13.04 6.40 44.05
N ALA A 843 -13.95 7.12 44.69
CA ALA A 843 -14.55 6.67 45.93
C ALA A 843 -15.47 5.48 45.64
N HIS A 844 -15.14 4.32 46.20
CA HIS A 844 -16.00 3.15 46.12
C HIS A 844 -16.43 2.70 47.52
N SER A 845 -17.69 2.32 47.65
CA SER A 845 -18.23 1.78 48.90
C SER A 845 -18.92 0.44 48.63
N LYS A 846 -18.75 -0.50 49.56
CA LYS A 846 -19.44 -1.79 49.51
C LYS A 846 -20.69 -1.70 50.37
N ALA A 847 -21.86 -1.85 49.76
CA ALA A 847 -23.15 -1.85 50.42
C ALA A 847 -23.80 -3.24 50.21
N GLY A 848 -23.61 -4.14 51.17
CA GLY A 848 -24.13 -5.51 51.10
C GLY A 848 -23.49 -6.33 49.98
N ASP A 849 -24.28 -6.74 49.00
CA ASP A 849 -23.89 -7.48 47.79
C ASP A 849 -23.58 -6.59 46.58
N SER A 850 -23.59 -5.26 46.79
CA SER A 850 -23.34 -4.26 45.75
C SER A 850 -22.10 -3.42 46.04
N THR A 851 -21.42 -3.01 44.96
CA THR A 851 -20.34 -2.02 44.99
C THR A 851 -20.83 -0.77 44.26
N GLU A 852 -20.73 0.37 44.94
CA GLU A 852 -21.04 1.68 44.37
C GLU A 852 -19.75 2.43 44.07
N LEU A 853 -19.60 2.89 42.83
CA LEU A 853 -18.50 3.71 42.35
C LEU A 853 -18.99 5.15 42.17
N ARG A 854 -18.38 6.11 42.86
CA ARG A 854 -18.73 7.54 42.75
C ARG A 854 -17.68 8.28 41.90
N LEU A 855 -18.13 8.83 40.79
CA LEU A 855 -17.33 9.52 39.79
C LEU A 855 -17.84 10.95 39.62
N ARG A 856 -16.94 11.91 39.39
CA ARG A 856 -17.33 13.26 39.01
C ARG A 856 -17.78 13.28 37.53
N ALA A 857 -18.86 13.97 37.23
CA ALA A 857 -19.42 14.11 35.89
C ALA A 857 -19.33 15.55 35.35
N PRO A 858 -19.18 15.72 34.02
CA PRO A 858 -18.80 14.67 33.07
C PRO A 858 -17.34 14.25 33.29
N ALA A 859 -17.00 13.02 32.91
CA ALA A 859 -15.58 12.64 32.87
C ALA A 859 -14.85 13.55 31.86
N GLU A 860 -13.64 14.02 32.18
CA GLU A 860 -12.86 14.85 31.25
C GLU A 860 -12.35 14.05 30.05
N SER A 861 -12.21 12.73 30.22
CA SER A 861 -11.77 11.77 29.21
C SER A 861 -12.40 10.40 29.46
N PRO A 862 -12.47 9.49 28.47
CA PRO A 862 -12.91 8.12 28.71
C PRO A 862 -12.10 7.42 29.82
N LEU A 863 -12.79 6.77 30.75
CA LEU A 863 -12.20 6.03 31.87
C LEU A 863 -12.40 4.53 31.68
N LEU A 864 -11.31 3.75 31.78
CA LEU A 864 -11.35 2.29 31.81
C LEU A 864 -11.50 1.82 33.26
N VAL A 865 -12.56 1.05 33.55
CA VAL A 865 -12.78 0.44 34.86
C VAL A 865 -12.60 -1.07 34.76
N THR A 866 -11.62 -1.63 35.47
CA THR A 866 -11.44 -3.08 35.59
C THR A 866 -12.17 -3.62 36.82
N VAL A 867 -12.76 -4.81 36.70
CA VAL A 867 -13.52 -5.46 37.77
C VAL A 867 -13.01 -6.89 37.91
N ALA A 868 -12.52 -7.23 39.10
CA ALA A 868 -11.96 -8.55 39.35
C ALA A 868 -13.07 -9.61 39.28
N PRO A 869 -12.91 -10.68 38.50
CA PRO A 869 -13.87 -11.77 38.45
C PRO A 869 -13.84 -12.57 39.76
N ALA A 870 -15.01 -12.99 40.25
CA ALA A 870 -15.13 -13.95 41.34
C ALA A 870 -15.50 -15.34 40.77
N GLN A 871 -14.97 -16.41 41.35
CA GLN A 871 -15.23 -17.78 40.85
C GLN A 871 -16.74 -18.10 40.85
N GLY A 872 -17.28 -18.38 39.65
CA GLY A 872 -18.67 -18.82 39.46
C GLY A 872 -19.73 -17.71 39.38
N VAL A 873 -19.32 -16.42 39.39
CA VAL A 873 -20.24 -15.28 39.45
C VAL A 873 -19.76 -14.15 38.56
N GLN A 874 -20.66 -13.53 37.78
CA GLN A 874 -20.32 -12.44 36.86
C GLN A 874 -20.70 -11.07 37.45
N PRO A 875 -19.79 -10.08 37.42
CA PRO A 875 -20.16 -8.70 37.74
C PRO A 875 -21.24 -8.22 36.78
N THR A 876 -22.23 -7.48 37.28
CA THR A 876 -23.35 -6.97 36.50
C THR A 876 -23.58 -5.51 36.85
N LEU A 877 -23.57 -4.65 35.84
CA LEU A 877 -24.01 -3.27 35.93
C LEU A 877 -25.54 -3.23 36.01
N ILE A 878 -26.08 -2.62 37.08
CA ILE A 878 -27.54 -2.48 37.25
C ILE A 878 -27.99 -1.09 36.81
N SER A 879 -27.45 -0.06 37.45
CA SER A 879 -27.91 1.30 37.29
C SER A 879 -26.79 2.31 37.51
N THR A 880 -27.02 3.49 36.97
CA THR A 880 -26.24 4.69 37.24
C THR A 880 -27.21 5.76 37.73
N ASP A 881 -26.91 6.34 38.89
CA ASP A 881 -27.63 7.46 39.48
C ASP A 881 -26.87 8.76 39.18
N TRP A 882 -27.58 9.82 38.83
CA TRP A 882 -27.00 11.12 38.48
C TRP A 882 -27.53 12.21 39.42
N TYR A 883 -26.60 12.97 39.99
CA TYR A 883 -26.87 14.09 40.87
C TYR A 883 -26.32 15.35 40.18
N PRO A 884 -27.17 16.14 39.48
CA PRO A 884 -26.77 17.26 38.62
C PRO A 884 -25.94 18.34 39.32
#